data_AF-A0A524FVS6-F1
#
_entry.id   AF-A0A524FVS6-F1
#
_cell.length_a   1.000
_cell.length_b   1.000
_cell.length_c   1.000
_cell.angle_alpha   90.00
_cell.angle_beta   90.00
_cell.angle_gamma   90.00
#
_symmetry.space_group_name_H-M   'P 1'
#
loop_
_entity.id
_entity.type
_entity.pdbx_description
1 polymer ?
#
loop_
_entity_poly.entity_id
_entity_poly.type
_entity_poly.pdbx_seq_one_letter_code
_entity_poly.pdbx_strand_id
1 'polypeptide(L)'
;MDLDRYSIIVPVTATRKLQLAGGLLMEQAVPEDYVLAAMVFRAMERRDGRDLEFILKSYLPVTVIPSHESNRFFLIELLGLTSESILEIKSSNLLKVKEKVEEASSPDELLKCIYEIRAEVKKYLESPSTTVVGLFSGLIARGVSRIFERPSHQNIDDYSIVLSDIIGKSEFDRSIKVLQNTSSVLSNFEEELVEILDKIQPKINSIVNARRTESIPVISRLDSRVGSLKKQIDSLESERHKIASSKSSDRSVRLDEIDQTLEARRAALERDQQRQSEIITSLENATQNLSVGQDELLAESTTVIKQVRNHLSALSDMSVPARIDESGKRKTVILIPFFIAGFSRKDQLQIEVYPLSHLNMNGERVGRRRDYVDPFESPSRAIDGLSSLIEERANNDVAFRKFIRDASQDRNLLADSKARENLRTGAESLLGDALAKRPLVDELFTILGSIPEIKSKRKKRRTATPMMTDDSMCSVKFHFHDEAGNPVARAELELGALILESDNSGMASVGLPRSHYEGTARAVGYIEKTVEFSLTSTDDVVIPITLTPLSHEEQLSLRLDELVDRARRLDMIRERLWQAFEKQGTTLLGIPAYRNALLELLTELGYEPESWIAEAKQKTGMVKRLLKRDDRVDGLRRDILRMAEDSKRFGGIMLFSELLVRLDNLGWSSKSEEIEDIISEMAKEGLIQGLSPLESGTLLVEFVPVALTNDPQLILDLAAHNDGKLTMEDVVIRLNWTEERVRNALNLLITNGVAKEQRSYSKSTQYFFPGLIGGKK
;
A
#
# COMPACT_ATOMS: atom_id res chain seq x y z
N MET A 1 -3.59 8.40 19.09
CA MET A 1 -2.85 9.65 18.73
C MET A 1 -2.88 10.67 19.90
N ASP A 2 -1.84 11.51 20.09
CA ASP A 2 -1.85 12.61 21.09
C ASP A 2 -2.45 13.89 20.45
N LEU A 3 -3.79 14.00 20.50
CA LEU A 3 -4.56 15.05 19.81
C LEU A 3 -4.25 16.47 20.33
N ASP A 4 -3.68 16.60 21.53
CA ASP A 4 -3.34 17.89 22.17
C ASP A 4 -2.28 18.70 21.41
N ARG A 5 -1.57 18.05 20.46
CA ARG A 5 -0.54 18.68 19.62
C ARG A 5 -1.06 19.24 18.30
N TYR A 6 -2.33 19.01 17.96
CA TYR A 6 -2.93 19.35 16.68
C TYR A 6 -3.87 20.55 16.78
N SER A 7 -4.07 21.24 15.66
CA SER A 7 -5.20 22.16 15.50
C SER A 7 -6.42 21.34 15.09
N ILE A 8 -7.42 21.27 15.97
CA ILE A 8 -8.59 20.41 15.78
C ILE A 8 -9.75 21.23 15.21
N ILE A 9 -10.32 20.74 14.11
CA ILE A 9 -11.53 21.27 13.49
C ILE A 9 -12.61 20.20 13.62
N VAL A 10 -13.64 20.49 14.42
CA VAL A 10 -14.81 19.62 14.59
C VAL A 10 -15.99 20.26 13.87
N PRO A 11 -16.32 19.86 12.62
CA PRO A 11 -17.51 20.32 11.93
C PRO A 11 -18.77 19.90 12.67
N VAL A 12 -19.79 20.74 12.66
CA VAL A 12 -21.08 20.42 13.26
C VAL A 12 -21.74 19.22 12.56
N THR A 13 -22.42 18.42 13.36
CA THR A 13 -23.03 17.14 12.94
C THR A 13 -24.08 17.34 11.85
N ALA A 14 -24.90 18.39 11.96
CA ALA A 14 -25.85 18.75 10.92
C ALA A 14 -25.94 20.26 10.69
N THR A 15 -26.18 20.62 9.43
CA THR A 15 -26.41 22.01 9.02
C THR A 15 -27.76 22.17 8.34
N ARG A 16 -28.32 23.38 8.40
CA ARG A 16 -29.46 23.80 7.59
C ARG A 16 -29.02 24.93 6.67
N LYS A 17 -29.50 24.90 5.41
CA LYS A 17 -29.22 25.98 4.46
C LYS A 17 -30.17 27.14 4.72
N LEU A 18 -29.61 28.33 4.87
CA LEU A 18 -30.35 29.58 4.95
C LEU A 18 -30.11 30.38 3.67
N GLN A 19 -31.20 30.76 3.02
CA GLN A 19 -31.16 31.72 1.94
C GLN A 19 -31.51 33.11 2.49
N LEU A 20 -30.50 33.95 2.65
CA LEU A 20 -30.71 35.34 3.06
C LEU A 20 -31.28 36.14 1.87
N ALA A 21 -32.20 37.07 2.14
CA ALA A 21 -32.79 37.92 1.11
C ALA A 21 -31.69 38.74 0.39
N GLY A 22 -31.38 38.37 -0.85
CA GLY A 22 -30.37 39.03 -1.69
C GLY A 22 -28.91 38.61 -1.46
N GLY A 23 -28.63 37.55 -0.69
CA GLY A 23 -27.26 37.13 -0.32
C GLY A 23 -26.85 35.72 -0.76
N LEU A 24 -25.57 35.38 -0.51
CA LEU A 24 -25.01 34.02 -0.67
C LEU A 24 -25.73 33.03 0.28
N LEU A 25 -25.90 31.78 -0.16
CA LEU A 25 -26.39 30.68 0.68
C LEU A 25 -25.43 30.49 1.86
N MET A 26 -25.96 30.51 3.09
CA MET A 26 -25.19 30.28 4.31
C MET A 26 -25.64 28.99 4.98
N GLU A 27 -24.70 28.28 5.62
CA GLU A 27 -25.02 27.11 6.44
C GLU A 27 -25.06 27.50 7.92
N GLN A 28 -26.13 27.09 8.60
CA GLN A 28 -26.28 27.26 10.04
C GLN A 28 -26.26 25.90 10.74
N ALA A 29 -25.57 25.83 11.88
CA ALA A 29 -25.58 24.63 12.73
C ALA A 29 -26.99 24.32 13.24
N VAL A 30 -27.37 23.05 13.17
CA VAL A 30 -28.58 22.52 13.83
C VAL A 30 -28.21 22.16 15.28
N PRO A 31 -29.08 22.43 16.27
CA PRO A 31 -28.85 22.02 17.66
C PRO A 31 -28.51 20.53 17.79
N GLU A 32 -27.49 20.22 18.58
CA GLU A 32 -26.95 18.87 18.68
C GLU A 32 -27.95 17.88 19.32
N ASP A 33 -28.71 18.32 20.31
CA ASP A 33 -29.81 17.57 20.94
C ASP A 33 -30.85 17.09 19.92
N TYR A 34 -31.27 17.98 19.03
CA TYR A 34 -32.19 17.68 17.93
C TYR A 34 -31.62 16.62 16.98
N VAL A 35 -30.33 16.72 16.64
CA VAL A 35 -29.65 15.77 15.75
C VAL A 35 -29.51 14.40 16.40
N LEU A 36 -29.08 14.34 17.67
CA LEU A 36 -28.93 13.09 18.41
C LEU A 36 -30.25 12.32 18.45
N ALA A 37 -31.35 12.98 18.84
CA ALA A 37 -32.66 12.33 18.93
C ALA A 37 -33.13 11.79 17.57
N ALA A 38 -32.95 12.57 16.50
CA ALA A 38 -33.31 12.17 15.15
C ALA A 38 -32.52 10.95 14.65
N MET A 39 -31.22 10.87 14.98
CA MET A 39 -30.38 9.72 14.63
C MET A 39 -30.78 8.46 15.40
N VAL A 40 -31.18 8.60 16.67
CA VAL A 40 -31.72 7.47 17.45
C VAL A 40 -33.04 6.99 16.87
N PHE A 41 -33.98 7.88 16.52
CA PHE A 41 -35.23 7.49 15.86
C PHE A 41 -35.00 6.82 14.51
N ARG A 42 -34.04 7.33 13.71
CA ARG A 42 -33.61 6.68 12.47
C ARG A 42 -33.16 5.24 12.71
N ALA A 43 -32.36 5.00 13.75
CA ALA A 43 -31.90 3.65 14.10
C ALA A 43 -33.06 2.76 14.60
N MET A 44 -33.94 3.28 15.45
CA MET A 44 -35.10 2.54 15.97
C MET A 44 -36.06 2.07 14.86
N GLU A 45 -36.33 2.91 13.86
CA GLU A 45 -37.18 2.55 12.71
C GLU A 45 -36.53 1.47 11.81
N ARG A 46 -35.20 1.43 11.73
CA ARG A 46 -34.43 0.49 10.89
C ARG A 46 -34.11 -0.86 11.55
N ARG A 47 -34.58 -1.07 12.77
CA ARG A 47 -34.28 -2.29 13.53
C ARG A 47 -34.70 -3.58 12.80
N ASP A 48 -35.72 -3.54 11.93
CA ASP A 48 -36.18 -4.70 11.11
C ASP A 48 -36.32 -6.01 11.92
N GLY A 49 -36.80 -5.92 13.17
CA GLY A 49 -36.94 -7.06 14.09
C GLY A 49 -35.65 -7.50 14.80
N ARG A 50 -34.63 -6.64 14.83
CA ARG A 50 -33.40 -6.74 15.62
C ARG A 50 -33.51 -5.86 16.87
N ASP A 51 -32.71 -6.15 17.89
CA ASP A 51 -32.63 -5.32 19.09
C ASP A 51 -31.52 -4.26 18.93
N LEU A 52 -31.82 -3.01 19.30
CA LEU A 52 -30.86 -1.92 19.27
C LEU A 52 -30.03 -1.95 20.55
N GLU A 53 -28.75 -2.31 20.45
CA GLU A 53 -27.87 -2.45 21.62
C GLU A 53 -27.19 -1.14 22.01
N PHE A 54 -26.64 -0.43 21.03
CA PHE A 54 -25.90 0.80 21.26
C PHE A 54 -25.98 1.77 20.09
N ILE A 55 -25.78 3.05 20.41
CA ILE A 55 -25.51 4.08 19.43
C ILE A 55 -24.31 4.88 19.92
N LEU A 56 -23.33 5.08 19.03
CA LEU A 56 -22.10 5.82 19.31
C LEU A 56 -22.01 7.03 18.39
N LYS A 57 -21.66 8.19 18.97
CA LYS A 57 -21.16 9.32 18.18
C LYS A 57 -19.66 9.13 17.99
N SER A 58 -19.24 9.03 16.73
CA SER A 58 -17.85 8.78 16.36
C SER A 58 -17.30 9.87 15.45
N TYR A 59 -15.98 10.06 15.50
CA TYR A 59 -15.26 10.98 14.63
C TYR A 59 -14.22 10.23 13.81
N LEU A 60 -14.26 10.37 12.49
CA LEU A 60 -13.18 9.95 11.61
C LEU A 60 -12.11 11.05 11.56
N PRO A 61 -10.90 10.82 12.09
CA PRO A 61 -9.82 11.78 12.04
C PRO A 61 -9.17 11.83 10.65
N VAL A 62 -9.13 13.01 10.06
CA VAL A 62 -8.54 13.32 8.76
C VAL A 62 -7.46 14.37 8.94
N THR A 63 -6.23 14.01 8.67
CA THR A 63 -5.10 14.93 8.70
C THR A 63 -5.04 15.73 7.41
N VAL A 64 -4.82 17.03 7.55
CA VAL A 64 -4.72 17.95 6.42
C VAL A 64 -3.26 18.30 6.16
N ILE A 65 -2.80 18.02 4.95
CA ILE A 65 -1.39 18.13 4.57
C ILE A 65 -1.27 19.10 3.40
N PRO A 66 -0.42 20.14 3.49
CA PRO A 66 -0.25 21.07 2.39
C PRO A 66 0.34 20.38 1.14
N SER A 67 -0.18 20.75 -0.02
CA SER A 67 0.38 20.45 -1.33
C SER A 67 1.44 21.47 -1.72
N HIS A 68 2.14 21.24 -2.83
CA HIS A 68 3.01 22.24 -3.47
C HIS A 68 2.21 23.45 -4.01
N GLU A 69 0.97 23.22 -4.47
CA GLU A 69 0.07 24.29 -4.90
C GLU A 69 -0.47 25.06 -3.68
N SER A 70 -0.37 26.39 -3.71
CA SER A 70 -0.91 27.26 -2.66
C SER A 70 -2.41 27.04 -2.46
N ASN A 71 -2.86 26.99 -1.19
CA ASN A 71 -4.26 26.73 -0.80
C ASN A 71 -4.83 25.36 -1.22
N ARG A 72 -3.97 24.39 -1.54
CA ARG A 72 -4.40 23.01 -1.80
C ARG A 72 -3.81 22.04 -0.80
N PHE A 73 -4.60 21.04 -0.46
CA PHE A 73 -4.28 20.12 0.61
C PHE A 73 -4.61 18.68 0.21
N PHE A 74 -3.75 17.76 0.64
CA PHE A 74 -4.04 16.34 0.67
C PHE A 74 -4.76 16.00 1.97
N LEU A 75 -5.75 15.12 1.87
CA LEU A 75 -6.55 14.66 2.99
C LEU A 75 -6.24 13.19 3.25
N ILE A 76 -5.73 12.88 4.43
CA ILE A 76 -5.38 11.50 4.80
C ILE A 76 -6.10 11.12 6.10
N GLU A 77 -6.96 10.09 6.02
CA GLU A 77 -7.64 9.52 7.18
C GLU A 77 -6.79 8.45 7.89
N LEU A 78 -7.05 8.21 9.18
CA LEU A 78 -6.19 7.37 10.03
C LEU A 78 -6.68 5.93 10.26
N LEU A 79 -7.84 5.58 9.71
CA LEU A 79 -8.48 4.27 9.79
C LEU A 79 -8.04 3.33 8.65
N GLY A 80 -7.55 3.87 7.53
CA GLY A 80 -7.06 3.12 6.38
C GLY A 80 -8.15 2.57 5.47
N LEU A 81 -9.24 3.32 5.30
CA LEU A 81 -10.39 3.03 4.44
C LEU A 81 -10.07 3.13 2.96
N THR A 82 -9.19 4.07 2.58
CA THR A 82 -8.80 4.27 1.17
C THR A 82 -7.31 4.04 0.98
N SER A 83 -6.86 3.85 -0.25
CA SER A 83 -5.44 3.76 -0.55
C SER A 83 -5.17 4.18 -1.98
N GLU A 84 -4.11 4.94 -2.19
CA GLU A 84 -3.72 5.42 -3.51
C GLU A 84 -2.25 5.18 -3.76
N SER A 85 -1.89 4.86 -5.00
CA SER A 85 -0.50 4.60 -5.37
C SER A 85 0.14 5.84 -5.99
N ILE A 86 1.26 6.27 -5.42
CA ILE A 86 2.07 7.39 -5.92
C ILE A 86 3.47 6.89 -6.27
N LEU A 87 4.15 7.54 -7.21
CA LEU A 87 5.55 7.23 -7.48
C LEU A 87 6.44 7.78 -6.37
N GLU A 88 7.33 6.97 -5.81
CA GLU A 88 8.33 7.44 -4.84
C GLU A 88 9.53 8.01 -5.60
N ILE A 89 9.49 9.32 -5.85
CA ILE A 89 10.56 10.01 -6.56
C ILE A 89 11.58 10.51 -5.55
N LYS A 90 12.82 10.03 -5.69
CA LYS A 90 13.96 10.54 -4.93
C LYS A 90 14.45 11.84 -5.56
N SER A 91 14.99 12.74 -4.73
CA SER A 91 15.50 14.06 -5.14
C SER A 91 16.36 13.99 -6.41
N SER A 92 16.02 14.80 -7.40
CA SER A 92 16.78 14.95 -8.65
C SER A 92 18.06 15.76 -8.43
N ASN A 93 19.15 15.40 -9.10
CA ASN A 93 20.39 16.21 -9.13
C ASN A 93 20.45 17.16 -10.34
N LEU A 94 19.33 17.43 -11.01
CA LEU A 94 19.28 18.17 -12.28
C LEU A 94 19.92 19.57 -12.18
N LEU A 95 19.73 20.27 -11.06
CA LEU A 95 20.40 21.57 -10.82
C LEU A 95 21.93 21.50 -10.89
N LYS A 96 22.56 20.47 -10.31
CA LYS A 96 24.02 20.30 -10.35
C LYS A 96 24.50 19.93 -11.76
N VAL A 97 23.69 19.19 -12.50
CA VAL A 97 24.02 18.79 -13.86
C VAL A 97 23.89 19.99 -14.81
N LYS A 98 22.93 20.88 -14.56
CA LYS A 98 22.78 22.16 -15.27
C LYS A 98 24.05 23.02 -15.17
N GLU A 99 24.61 23.17 -13.97
CA GLU A 99 25.88 23.90 -13.77
C GLU A 99 27.03 23.27 -14.59
N LYS A 100 27.16 21.94 -14.57
CA LYS A 100 28.18 21.23 -15.38
C LYS A 100 28.02 21.43 -16.89
N VAL A 101 26.79 21.49 -17.40
CA VAL A 101 26.53 21.75 -18.83
C VAL A 101 27.01 23.15 -19.23
N GLU A 102 26.87 24.13 -18.34
CA GLU A 102 27.36 25.49 -18.57
C GLU A 102 28.90 25.56 -18.55
N GLU A 103 29.54 24.82 -17.65
CA GLU A 103 31.01 24.76 -17.51
C GLU A 103 31.71 23.92 -18.58
N ALA A 104 30.99 23.00 -19.25
CA ALA A 104 31.58 22.09 -20.24
C ALA A 104 32.32 22.85 -21.35
N SER A 105 33.56 22.45 -21.61
CA SER A 105 34.46 23.12 -22.55
C SER A 105 34.90 22.22 -23.70
N SER A 106 34.77 20.90 -23.54
CA SER A 106 35.07 19.91 -24.58
C SER A 106 33.84 19.10 -25.03
N PRO A 107 33.87 18.52 -26.26
CA PRO A 107 32.82 17.62 -26.73
C PRO A 107 32.59 16.42 -25.81
N ASP A 108 33.67 15.82 -25.29
CA ASP A 108 33.59 14.63 -24.43
C ASP A 108 33.00 14.96 -23.05
N GLU A 109 33.31 16.13 -22.49
CA GLU A 109 32.69 16.63 -21.25
C GLU A 109 31.19 16.85 -21.42
N LEU A 110 30.78 17.48 -22.53
CA LEU A 110 29.37 17.74 -22.81
C LEU A 110 28.61 16.43 -23.04
N LEU A 111 29.22 15.48 -23.75
CA LEU A 111 28.63 14.17 -24.00
C LEU A 111 28.49 13.34 -22.71
N LYS A 112 29.44 13.45 -21.78
CA LYS A 112 29.31 12.89 -20.43
C LYS A 112 28.17 13.53 -19.65
N CYS A 113 27.99 14.86 -19.75
CA CYS A 113 26.86 15.54 -19.13
C CYS A 113 25.52 15.04 -19.70
N ILE A 114 25.41 14.86 -21.02
CA ILE A 114 24.22 14.28 -21.67
C ILE A 114 23.90 12.89 -21.10
N TYR A 115 24.91 12.02 -20.93
CA TYR A 115 24.69 10.71 -20.31
C TYR A 115 24.31 10.77 -18.82
N GLU A 116 24.86 11.73 -18.05
CA GLU A 116 24.46 11.96 -16.67
C GLU A 116 22.98 12.40 -16.59
N ILE A 117 22.52 13.29 -17.49
CA ILE A 117 21.11 13.70 -17.57
C ILE A 117 20.23 12.50 -17.90
N ARG A 118 20.59 11.71 -18.91
CA ARG A 118 19.83 10.52 -19.30
C ARG A 118 19.73 9.50 -18.16
N ALA A 119 20.78 9.34 -17.37
CA ALA A 119 20.74 8.46 -16.20
C ALA A 119 19.75 8.97 -15.13
N GLU A 120 19.68 10.27 -14.88
CA GLU A 120 18.68 10.87 -13.97
C GLU A 120 17.25 10.74 -14.53
N VAL A 121 17.05 10.99 -15.82
CA VAL A 121 15.77 10.80 -16.53
C VAL A 121 15.33 9.33 -16.47
N LYS A 122 16.27 8.38 -16.58
CA LYS A 122 15.99 6.95 -16.47
C LYS A 122 15.63 6.51 -15.04
N LYS A 123 16.27 7.08 -14.01
CA LYS A 123 15.89 6.84 -12.61
C LYS A 123 14.44 7.24 -12.34
N TYR A 124 13.96 8.31 -12.99
CA TYR A 124 12.56 8.70 -12.92
C TYR A 124 11.65 7.61 -13.51
N LEU A 125 11.96 7.13 -14.72
CA LEU A 125 11.20 6.06 -15.40
C LEU A 125 11.13 4.76 -14.59
N GLU A 126 12.18 4.46 -13.83
CA GLU A 126 12.31 3.23 -13.02
C GLU A 126 11.86 3.40 -11.57
N SER A 127 11.29 4.55 -11.19
CA SER A 127 10.90 4.84 -9.81
C SER A 127 9.76 3.91 -9.35
N PRO A 128 9.87 3.30 -8.15
CA PRO A 128 8.84 2.38 -7.66
C PRO A 128 7.58 3.13 -7.24
N SER A 129 6.43 2.48 -7.38
CA SER A 129 5.19 2.96 -6.77
C SER A 129 5.15 2.62 -5.28
N THR A 130 4.67 3.56 -4.47
CA THR A 130 4.38 3.40 -3.05
C THR A 130 2.90 3.68 -2.81
N THR A 131 2.24 2.81 -2.06
CA THR A 131 0.85 2.99 -1.69
C THR A 131 0.75 3.84 -0.42
N VAL A 132 -0.01 4.93 -0.50
CA VAL A 132 -0.38 5.77 0.63
C VAL A 132 -1.76 5.31 1.12
N VAL A 133 -1.77 4.66 2.28
CA VAL A 133 -3.00 4.27 2.97
C VAL A 133 -3.66 5.49 3.61
N GLY A 134 -4.98 5.55 3.48
CA GLY A 134 -5.88 6.61 3.95
C GLY A 134 -5.93 7.86 3.10
N LEU A 135 -5.22 7.95 1.96
CA LEU A 135 -5.29 9.11 1.07
C LEU A 135 -6.66 9.16 0.39
N PHE A 136 -7.39 10.26 0.57
CA PHE A 136 -8.59 10.51 -0.22
C PHE A 136 -8.23 11.01 -1.62
N SER A 137 -8.96 10.51 -2.61
CA SER A 137 -8.84 10.93 -4.01
C SER A 137 -10.22 11.20 -4.63
N GLY A 138 -10.21 11.89 -5.78
CA GLY A 138 -11.38 12.03 -6.65
C GLY A 138 -12.62 12.61 -5.96
N LEU A 139 -13.75 11.90 -6.05
CA LEU A 139 -15.03 12.37 -5.51
C LEU A 139 -15.06 12.41 -3.98
N ILE A 140 -14.38 11.48 -3.30
CA ILE A 140 -14.34 11.43 -1.83
C ILE A 140 -13.59 12.64 -1.29
N ALA A 141 -12.39 12.91 -1.82
CA ALA A 141 -11.60 14.08 -1.43
C ALA A 141 -12.40 15.39 -1.62
N ARG A 142 -13.02 15.57 -2.80
CA ARG A 142 -13.84 16.75 -3.10
C ARG A 142 -15.06 16.85 -2.19
N GLY A 143 -15.73 15.74 -1.87
CA GLY A 143 -16.86 15.70 -0.95
C GLY A 143 -16.46 16.12 0.47
N VAL A 144 -15.35 15.58 0.98
CA VAL A 144 -14.81 15.93 2.30
C VAL A 144 -14.33 17.38 2.33
N SER A 145 -13.76 17.91 1.24
CA SER A 145 -13.30 19.31 1.17
C SER A 145 -14.41 20.33 1.43
N ARG A 146 -15.67 20.00 1.09
CA ARG A 146 -16.82 20.87 1.35
C ARG A 146 -17.18 20.95 2.84
N ILE A 147 -16.78 19.96 3.63
CA ILE A 147 -17.01 19.97 5.08
C ILE A 147 -16.23 21.10 5.76
N PHE A 148 -15.12 21.57 5.17
CA PHE A 148 -14.37 22.71 5.69
C PHE A 148 -15.16 24.03 5.68
N GLU A 149 -16.19 24.13 4.82
CA GLU A 149 -17.04 25.32 4.74
C GLU A 149 -18.13 25.32 5.83
N ARG A 150 -18.32 24.20 6.54
CA ARG A 150 -19.33 24.09 7.60
C ARG A 150 -18.92 24.85 8.86
N PRO A 151 -19.90 25.31 9.66
CA PRO A 151 -19.64 25.75 11.02
C PRO A 151 -18.87 24.66 11.79
N SER A 152 -17.85 25.06 12.55
CA SER A 152 -17.00 24.14 13.30
C SER A 152 -16.62 24.71 14.67
N HIS A 153 -16.22 23.80 15.57
CA HIS A 153 -15.70 24.12 16.90
C HIS A 153 -14.41 23.34 17.17
N GLN A 154 -13.72 23.67 18.27
CA GLN A 154 -12.42 23.05 18.62
C GLN A 154 -12.54 21.94 19.69
N ASN A 155 -13.69 21.84 20.36
CA ASN A 155 -13.90 20.87 21.43
C ASN A 155 -14.53 19.58 20.89
N ILE A 156 -14.11 18.45 21.44
CA ILE A 156 -14.69 17.13 21.18
C ILE A 156 -15.79 16.88 22.22
N ASP A 157 -16.90 16.27 21.81
CA ASP A 157 -17.98 15.94 22.75
C ASP A 157 -17.55 14.86 23.75
N ASP A 158 -17.89 15.06 25.02
CA ASP A 158 -17.47 14.19 26.13
C ASP A 158 -17.86 12.72 25.93
N TYR A 159 -18.98 12.45 25.25
CA TYR A 159 -19.54 11.12 24.99
C TYR A 159 -19.14 10.54 23.61
N SER A 160 -18.29 11.23 22.85
CA SER A 160 -17.88 10.78 21.52
C SER A 160 -16.63 9.90 21.54
N ILE A 161 -16.42 9.17 20.45
CA ILE A 161 -15.23 8.35 20.20
C ILE A 161 -14.47 8.86 18.97
N VAL A 162 -13.15 8.75 18.97
CA VAL A 162 -12.33 9.03 17.79
C VAL A 162 -11.90 7.68 17.20
N LEU A 163 -12.22 7.46 15.92
CA LEU A 163 -11.86 6.25 15.19
C LEU A 163 -10.38 6.33 14.78
N SER A 164 -9.47 6.07 15.72
CA SER A 164 -8.04 6.02 15.47
C SER A 164 -7.43 4.65 15.77
N ASP A 165 -6.18 4.45 15.33
CA ASP A 165 -5.25 3.40 15.79
C ASP A 165 -5.08 2.13 14.92
N ILE A 166 -5.45 2.16 13.63
CA ILE A 166 -5.07 1.08 12.70
C ILE A 166 -3.75 1.40 11.96
N ILE A 167 -3.57 2.62 11.45
CA ILE A 167 -2.33 2.99 10.76
C ILE A 167 -1.22 3.29 11.79
N GLY A 168 -0.10 2.57 11.70
CA GLY A 168 1.06 2.80 12.55
C GLY A 168 1.63 4.20 12.36
N LYS A 169 1.96 4.91 13.45
CA LYS A 169 2.46 6.30 13.39
C LYS A 169 3.68 6.48 12.48
N SER A 170 4.59 5.50 12.47
CA SER A 170 5.77 5.49 11.61
C SER A 170 5.45 5.34 10.12
N GLU A 171 4.46 4.52 9.80
CA GLU A 171 3.98 4.31 8.44
C GLU A 171 3.27 5.56 7.92
N PHE A 172 2.40 6.13 8.74
CA PHE A 172 1.74 7.40 8.47
C PHE A 172 2.73 8.54 8.20
N ASP A 173 3.69 8.77 9.11
CA ASP A 173 4.70 9.83 8.93
C ASP A 173 5.60 9.59 7.71
N ARG A 174 5.86 8.34 7.32
CA ARG A 174 6.57 8.01 6.09
C ARG A 174 5.74 8.39 4.86
N SER A 175 4.48 7.99 4.81
CA SER A 175 3.59 8.27 3.68
C SER A 175 3.40 9.76 3.44
N ILE A 176 3.26 10.56 4.51
CA ILE A 176 3.22 12.02 4.41
C ILE A 176 4.48 12.56 3.75
N LYS A 177 5.66 12.12 4.20
CA LYS A 177 6.95 12.60 3.66
C LYS A 177 7.09 12.25 2.19
N VAL A 178 6.74 11.02 1.80
CA VAL A 178 6.79 10.60 0.39
C VAL A 178 5.87 11.47 -0.45
N LEU A 179 4.63 11.71 -0.01
CA LEU A 179 3.66 12.53 -0.74
C LEU A 179 4.15 13.98 -0.93
N GLN A 180 4.64 14.61 0.14
CA GLN A 180 5.15 15.99 0.09
C GLN A 180 6.41 16.11 -0.78
N ASN A 181 7.37 15.20 -0.61
CA ASN A 181 8.59 15.19 -1.40
C ASN A 181 8.29 14.99 -2.89
N THR A 182 7.47 13.99 -3.21
CA THR A 182 7.08 13.67 -4.59
C THR A 182 6.39 14.86 -5.25
N SER A 183 5.44 15.49 -4.55
CA SER A 183 4.74 16.67 -5.03
C SER A 183 5.70 17.84 -5.31
N SER A 184 6.68 18.08 -4.44
CA SER A 184 7.66 19.17 -4.61
C SER A 184 8.70 18.91 -5.69
N VAL A 185 9.12 17.66 -5.88
CA VAL A 185 10.11 17.31 -6.91
C VAL A 185 9.45 17.40 -8.28
N LEU A 186 8.24 16.87 -8.44
CA LEU A 186 7.53 16.87 -9.72
C LEU A 186 7.22 18.27 -10.23
N SER A 187 6.87 19.21 -9.34
CA SER A 187 6.52 20.58 -9.76
C SER A 187 7.68 21.30 -10.44
N ASN A 188 8.91 21.04 -10.00
CA ASN A 188 10.10 21.71 -10.52
C ASN A 188 10.79 20.91 -11.63
N PHE A 189 10.57 19.59 -11.68
CA PHE A 189 11.27 18.70 -12.60
C PHE A 189 11.06 19.06 -14.07
N GLU A 190 9.83 19.38 -14.46
CA GLU A 190 9.52 19.76 -15.84
C GLU A 190 10.25 21.05 -16.24
N GLU A 191 10.15 22.11 -15.42
CA GLU A 191 10.80 23.39 -15.66
C GLU A 191 12.33 23.23 -15.74
N GLU A 192 12.93 22.53 -14.78
CA GLU A 192 14.37 22.27 -14.75
C GLU A 192 14.85 21.51 -15.99
N LEU A 193 14.12 20.47 -16.42
CA LEU A 193 14.52 19.65 -17.57
C LEU A 193 14.39 20.43 -18.88
N VAL A 194 13.31 21.20 -19.07
CA VAL A 194 13.12 22.05 -20.26
C VAL A 194 14.22 23.09 -20.36
N GLU A 195 14.57 23.76 -19.27
CA GLU A 195 15.67 24.74 -19.25
C GLU A 195 17.03 24.12 -19.61
N ILE A 196 17.30 22.88 -19.18
CA ILE A 196 18.53 22.16 -19.53
C ILE A 196 18.54 21.84 -21.03
N LEU A 197 17.44 21.34 -21.59
CA LEU A 197 17.33 21.01 -23.01
C LEU A 197 17.55 22.24 -23.91
N ASP A 198 16.98 23.38 -23.53
CA ASP A 198 17.14 24.65 -24.26
C ASP A 198 18.59 25.15 -24.27
N LYS A 199 19.40 24.79 -23.25
CA LYS A 199 20.81 25.18 -23.14
C LYS A 199 21.78 24.24 -23.86
N ILE A 200 21.42 22.99 -24.11
CA ILE A 200 22.31 22.00 -24.74
C ILE A 200 22.61 22.36 -26.20
N GLN A 201 21.59 22.70 -27.00
CA GLN A 201 21.79 22.98 -28.43
C GLN A 201 22.73 24.18 -28.69
N PRO A 202 22.55 25.35 -28.02
CA PRO A 202 23.48 26.47 -28.15
C PRO A 202 24.90 26.10 -27.74
N LYS A 203 25.05 25.28 -26.69
CA LYS A 203 26.36 24.86 -26.17
C LYS A 203 27.08 23.90 -27.12
N ILE A 204 26.38 22.94 -27.73
CA ILE A 204 26.92 22.08 -28.80
C ILE A 204 27.47 22.94 -29.93
N ASN A 205 26.67 23.90 -30.42
CA ASN A 205 27.09 24.78 -31.50
C ASN A 205 28.33 25.61 -31.13
N SER A 206 28.41 26.12 -29.90
CA SER A 206 29.55 26.88 -29.40
C SER A 206 30.84 26.05 -29.39
N ILE A 207 30.80 24.84 -28.81
CA ILE A 207 31.98 23.96 -28.69
C ILE A 207 32.45 23.46 -30.06
N VAL A 208 31.51 23.04 -30.93
CA VAL A 208 31.84 22.57 -32.28
C VAL A 208 32.43 23.70 -33.12
N ASN A 209 31.88 24.92 -33.04
CA ASN A 209 32.43 26.07 -33.77
C ASN A 209 33.81 26.49 -33.24
N ALA A 210 34.04 26.44 -31.92
CA ALA A 210 35.36 26.71 -31.34
C ALA A 210 36.42 25.70 -31.86
N ARG A 211 36.12 24.40 -31.81
CA ARG A 211 37.03 23.38 -32.38
C ARG A 211 37.24 23.52 -33.88
N ARG A 212 36.18 23.87 -34.62
CA ARG A 212 36.26 24.08 -36.07
C ARG A 212 37.16 25.27 -36.39
N THR A 213 37.01 26.38 -35.66
CA THR A 213 37.85 27.58 -35.84
C THR A 213 39.32 27.33 -35.47
N GLU A 214 39.60 26.51 -34.46
CA GLU A 214 40.96 26.06 -34.13
C GLU A 214 41.56 25.13 -35.21
N SER A 215 40.74 24.27 -35.83
CA SER A 215 41.19 23.26 -36.79
C SER A 215 41.35 23.80 -38.22
N ILE A 216 40.57 24.81 -38.63
CA ILE A 216 40.65 25.46 -39.96
C ILE A 216 42.08 25.90 -40.35
N PRO A 217 42.84 26.65 -39.51
CA PRO A 217 44.21 27.06 -39.87
C PRO A 217 45.20 25.90 -39.92
N VAL A 218 44.96 24.80 -39.19
CA VAL A 218 45.80 23.60 -39.24
C VAL A 218 45.52 22.81 -40.52
N ILE A 219 44.25 22.64 -40.87
CA ILE A 219 43.81 21.96 -42.10
C ILE A 219 44.30 22.73 -43.33
N SER A 220 44.17 24.05 -43.38
CA SER A 220 44.62 24.84 -44.54
C SER A 220 46.14 24.82 -44.75
N ARG A 221 46.91 24.75 -43.66
CA ARG A 221 48.37 24.53 -43.72
C ARG A 221 48.70 23.14 -44.24
N LEU A 222 47.99 22.11 -43.79
CA LEU A 222 48.15 20.74 -44.29
C LEU A 222 47.78 20.65 -45.77
N ASP A 223 46.68 21.26 -46.21
CA ASP A 223 46.27 21.32 -47.63
C ASP A 223 47.34 21.94 -48.52
N SER A 224 47.90 23.07 -48.07
CA SER A 224 49.00 23.75 -48.77
C SER A 224 50.24 22.86 -48.87
N ARG A 225 50.55 22.12 -47.81
CA ARG A 225 51.71 21.22 -47.73
C ARG A 225 51.52 19.96 -48.58
N VAL A 226 50.35 19.34 -48.52
CA VAL A 226 49.93 18.21 -49.37
C VAL A 226 49.99 18.61 -50.85
N GLY A 227 49.47 19.80 -51.21
CA GLY A 227 49.55 20.33 -52.56
C GLY A 227 50.99 20.57 -53.05
N SER A 228 51.88 21.05 -52.16
CA SER A 228 53.30 21.22 -52.46
C SER A 228 54.02 19.88 -52.65
N LEU A 229 53.76 18.89 -51.78
CA LEU A 229 54.35 17.56 -51.87
C LEU A 229 53.94 16.82 -53.15
N LYS A 230 52.68 16.93 -53.57
CA LYS A 230 52.20 16.36 -54.85
C LYS A 230 52.97 16.94 -56.04
N LYS A 231 53.10 18.27 -56.12
CA LYS A 231 53.88 18.93 -57.18
C LYS A 231 55.36 18.53 -57.19
N GLN A 232 55.96 18.35 -56.01
CA GLN A 232 57.35 17.89 -55.89
C GLN A 232 57.51 16.46 -56.38
N ILE A 233 56.60 15.56 -55.99
CA ILE A 233 56.58 14.17 -56.47
C ILE A 233 56.43 14.12 -57.99
N ASP A 234 55.49 14.87 -58.58
CA ASP A 234 55.28 14.92 -60.04
C ASP A 234 56.55 15.41 -60.77
N SER A 235 57.25 16.41 -60.20
CA SER A 235 58.49 16.94 -60.76
C SER A 235 59.64 15.94 -60.70
N LEU A 236 59.79 15.23 -59.57
CA LEU A 236 60.81 14.20 -59.37
C LEU A 236 60.55 12.96 -60.21
N GLU A 237 59.28 12.58 -60.41
CA GLU A 237 58.89 11.49 -61.31
C GLU A 237 59.19 11.84 -62.77
N SER A 238 58.93 13.09 -63.17
CA SER A 238 59.29 13.61 -64.49
C SER A 238 60.81 13.63 -64.70
N GLU A 239 61.57 14.00 -63.68
CA GLU A 239 63.04 14.03 -63.69
C GLU A 239 63.62 12.61 -63.73
N ARG A 240 63.06 11.68 -62.96
CA ARG A 240 63.37 10.24 -63.00
C ARG A 240 63.21 9.66 -64.40
N HIS A 241 62.13 10.00 -65.11
CA HIS A 241 61.89 9.56 -66.49
C HIS A 241 62.94 10.13 -67.47
N LYS A 242 63.37 11.39 -67.29
CA LYS A 242 64.44 11.99 -68.09
C LYS A 242 65.79 11.32 -67.84
N ILE A 243 66.12 10.99 -66.59
CA ILE A 243 67.38 10.31 -66.26
C ILE A 243 67.37 8.86 -66.77
N ALA A 244 66.23 8.16 -66.67
CA ALA A 244 66.05 6.81 -67.18
C ALA A 244 66.18 6.69 -68.72
N SER A 245 65.98 7.78 -69.46
CA SER A 245 66.15 7.81 -70.93
C SER A 245 67.57 8.23 -71.38
N SER A 246 68.45 8.63 -70.47
CA SER A 246 69.82 9.06 -70.75
C SER A 246 70.86 7.91 -70.79
N LYS A 247 71.95 8.09 -71.56
CA LYS A 247 73.10 7.15 -71.66
C LYS A 247 74.34 7.68 -70.94
N SER A 248 74.23 7.97 -69.64
CA SER A 248 75.32 8.47 -68.78
C SER A 248 75.95 7.34 -67.93
N SER A 249 77.24 7.44 -67.58
CA SER A 249 77.95 6.49 -66.70
C SER A 249 77.47 6.54 -65.25
N ASP A 250 76.92 7.68 -64.79
CA ASP A 250 76.46 7.90 -63.40
C ASP A 250 74.96 7.65 -63.21
N ARG A 251 74.31 7.01 -64.18
CA ARG A 251 72.86 6.86 -64.24
C ARG A 251 72.27 6.10 -63.04
N SER A 252 72.91 5.03 -62.57
CA SER A 252 72.37 4.22 -61.46
C SER A 252 72.36 4.99 -60.14
N VAL A 253 73.46 5.71 -59.84
CA VAL A 253 73.59 6.50 -58.61
C VAL A 253 72.56 7.62 -58.57
N ARG A 254 72.36 8.34 -59.68
CA ARG A 254 71.35 9.40 -59.77
C ARG A 254 69.91 8.87 -59.71
N LEU A 255 69.66 7.67 -60.21
CA LEU A 255 68.34 7.02 -60.09
C LEU A 255 68.07 6.60 -58.64
N ASP A 256 69.06 6.03 -57.94
CA ASP A 256 68.92 5.64 -56.53
C ASP A 256 68.69 6.86 -55.62
N GLU A 257 69.37 7.98 -55.88
CA GLU A 257 69.16 9.24 -55.15
C GLU A 257 67.75 9.83 -55.38
N ILE A 258 67.25 9.78 -56.62
CA ILE A 258 65.88 10.21 -56.93
C ILE A 258 64.84 9.25 -56.34
N ASP A 259 65.10 7.95 -56.34
CA ASP A 259 64.17 6.95 -55.80
C ASP A 259 64.09 7.07 -54.26
N GLN A 260 65.21 7.28 -53.55
CA GLN A 260 65.20 7.55 -52.11
C GLN A 260 64.46 8.85 -51.77
N THR A 261 64.64 9.91 -52.56
CA THR A 261 63.94 11.18 -52.32
C THR A 261 62.45 11.08 -52.66
N LEU A 262 62.06 10.31 -53.68
CA LEU A 262 60.65 10.00 -53.97
C LEU A 262 59.99 9.19 -52.85
N GLU A 263 60.64 8.16 -52.32
CA GLU A 263 60.13 7.39 -51.18
C GLU A 263 59.91 8.28 -49.96
N ALA A 264 60.89 9.12 -49.61
CA ALA A 264 60.78 10.04 -48.48
C ALA A 264 59.62 11.05 -48.65
N ARG A 265 59.39 11.55 -49.88
CA ARG A 265 58.29 12.49 -50.18
C ARG A 265 56.93 11.82 -50.19
N ARG A 266 56.83 10.60 -50.73
CA ARG A 266 55.60 9.78 -50.68
C ARG A 266 55.22 9.44 -49.23
N ALA A 267 56.19 9.04 -48.40
CA ALA A 267 55.96 8.77 -46.98
C ALA A 267 55.58 10.05 -46.18
N ALA A 268 56.05 11.24 -46.59
CA ALA A 268 55.61 12.50 -46.00
C ALA A 268 54.18 12.88 -46.42
N LEU A 269 53.83 12.67 -47.70
CA LEU A 269 52.49 12.90 -48.23
C LEU A 269 51.46 12.01 -47.53
N GLU A 270 51.76 10.72 -47.39
CA GLU A 270 50.89 9.75 -46.74
C GLU A 270 50.61 10.12 -45.28
N ARG A 271 51.65 10.49 -44.51
CA ARG A 271 51.49 10.98 -43.13
C ARG A 271 50.63 12.23 -43.01
N ASP A 272 50.77 13.18 -43.93
CA ASP A 272 50.00 14.43 -43.90
C ASP A 272 48.55 14.20 -44.31
N GLN A 273 48.30 13.36 -45.30
CA GLN A 273 46.96 12.94 -45.70
C GLN A 273 46.27 12.16 -44.57
N GLN A 274 46.99 11.28 -43.89
CA GLN A 274 46.49 10.55 -42.74
C GLN A 274 46.16 11.48 -41.57
N ARG A 275 47.06 12.41 -41.22
CA ARG A 275 46.79 13.37 -40.14
C ARG A 275 45.61 14.29 -40.46
N GLN A 276 45.45 14.66 -41.73
CA GLN A 276 44.30 15.43 -42.19
C GLN A 276 43.00 14.64 -42.06
N SER A 277 42.97 13.39 -42.54
CA SER A 277 41.78 12.54 -42.44
C SER A 277 41.41 12.24 -40.99
N GLU A 278 42.39 12.04 -40.10
CA GLU A 278 42.19 11.88 -38.66
C GLU A 278 41.52 13.10 -38.02
N ILE A 279 41.96 14.33 -38.35
CA ILE A 279 41.35 15.56 -37.82
C ILE A 279 39.91 15.71 -38.31
N ILE A 280 39.66 15.52 -39.60
CA ILE A 280 38.32 15.65 -40.19
C ILE A 280 37.37 14.61 -39.59
N THR A 281 37.77 13.34 -39.58
CA THR A 281 36.97 12.25 -39.01
C THR A 281 36.72 12.45 -37.52
N SER A 282 37.69 12.98 -36.75
CA SER A 282 37.48 13.29 -35.33
C SER A 282 36.43 14.39 -35.10
N LEU A 283 36.37 15.41 -35.96
CA LEU A 283 35.37 16.48 -35.89
C LEU A 283 33.99 15.98 -36.31
N GLU A 284 33.91 15.19 -37.37
CA GLU A 284 32.67 14.57 -37.84
C GLU A 284 32.11 13.62 -36.77
N ASN A 285 32.94 12.73 -36.22
CA ASN A 285 32.53 11.81 -35.16
C ASN A 285 32.08 12.54 -33.90
N ALA A 286 32.79 13.59 -33.46
CA ALA A 286 32.38 14.37 -32.29
C ALA A 286 31.03 15.07 -32.50
N THR A 287 30.81 15.62 -33.70
CA THR A 287 29.54 16.28 -34.04
C THR A 287 28.40 15.27 -34.12
N GLN A 288 28.63 14.12 -34.75
CA GLN A 288 27.63 13.07 -34.90
C GLN A 288 27.27 12.43 -33.55
N ASN A 289 28.26 12.13 -32.71
CA ASN A 289 28.02 11.56 -31.38
C ASN A 289 27.24 12.52 -30.47
N LEU A 290 27.53 13.83 -30.52
CA LEU A 290 26.77 14.84 -29.78
C LEU A 290 25.34 14.97 -30.30
N SER A 291 25.14 14.97 -31.62
CA SER A 291 23.80 15.03 -32.23
C SER A 291 22.96 13.81 -31.85
N VAL A 292 23.52 12.60 -31.98
CA VAL A 292 22.81 11.36 -31.60
C VAL A 292 22.48 11.36 -30.11
N GLY A 293 23.44 11.74 -29.26
CA GLY A 293 23.21 11.83 -27.82
C GLY A 293 22.12 12.85 -27.46
N GLN A 294 22.06 13.97 -28.18
CA GLN A 294 21.02 14.97 -28.00
C GLN A 294 19.64 14.48 -28.46
N ASP A 295 19.55 13.84 -29.63
CA ASP A 295 18.29 13.33 -30.17
C ASP A 295 17.70 12.25 -29.25
N GLU A 296 18.56 11.34 -28.74
CA GLU A 296 18.16 10.34 -27.75
C GLU A 296 17.69 10.99 -26.44
N LEU A 297 18.40 12.00 -25.95
CA LEU A 297 17.99 12.74 -24.75
C LEU A 297 16.65 13.46 -24.96
N LEU A 298 16.41 14.06 -26.13
CA LEU A 298 15.13 14.71 -26.45
C LEU A 298 13.97 13.71 -26.49
N ALA A 299 14.17 12.55 -27.10
CA ALA A 299 13.16 11.48 -27.15
C ALA A 299 12.83 10.93 -25.75
N GLU A 300 13.83 10.68 -24.92
CA GLU A 300 13.64 10.23 -23.54
C GLU A 300 12.97 11.32 -22.68
N SER A 301 13.42 12.58 -22.81
CA SER A 301 12.90 13.71 -22.03
C SER A 301 11.46 14.03 -22.38
N THR A 302 11.06 13.99 -23.66
CA THR A 302 9.66 14.21 -24.06
C THR A 302 8.73 13.15 -23.47
N THR A 303 9.18 11.89 -23.43
CA THR A 303 8.45 10.79 -22.80
C THR A 303 8.29 11.02 -21.30
N VAL A 304 9.37 11.40 -20.61
CA VAL A 304 9.34 11.67 -19.18
C VAL A 304 8.49 12.90 -18.85
N ILE A 305 8.61 14.01 -19.58
CA ILE A 305 7.77 15.21 -19.38
C ILE A 305 6.29 14.85 -19.49
N LYS A 306 5.91 14.04 -20.49
CA LYS A 306 4.52 13.58 -20.62
C LYS A 306 4.06 12.78 -19.39
N GLN A 307 4.91 11.89 -18.87
CA GLN A 307 4.60 11.14 -17.66
C GLN A 307 4.54 12.04 -16.41
N VAL A 308 5.48 12.97 -16.24
CA VAL A 308 5.50 13.98 -15.17
C VAL A 308 4.19 14.77 -15.15
N ARG A 309 3.74 15.26 -16.31
CA ARG A 309 2.45 15.98 -16.43
C ARG A 309 1.26 15.10 -16.04
N ASN A 310 1.25 13.83 -16.46
CA ASN A 310 0.18 12.90 -16.06
C ASN A 310 0.18 12.67 -14.55
N HIS A 311 1.35 12.51 -13.93
CA HIS A 311 1.48 12.31 -12.48
C HIS A 311 1.16 13.57 -11.68
N LEU A 312 1.55 14.75 -12.16
CA LEU A 312 1.14 16.03 -11.59
C LEU A 312 -0.36 16.22 -11.67
N SER A 313 -0.99 15.87 -12.80
CA SER A 313 -2.46 15.90 -12.93
C SER A 313 -3.11 14.96 -11.91
N ALA A 314 -2.59 13.73 -11.77
CA ALA A 314 -3.11 12.77 -10.80
C ALA A 314 -2.95 13.27 -9.35
N LEU A 315 -1.80 13.86 -8.99
CA LEU A 315 -1.59 14.46 -7.69
C LEU A 315 -2.50 15.68 -7.46
N SER A 316 -2.70 16.50 -8.49
CA SER A 316 -3.63 17.63 -8.40
C SER A 316 -5.06 17.12 -8.16
N ASP A 317 -5.47 16.03 -8.81
CA ASP A 317 -6.78 15.38 -8.57
C ASP A 317 -6.92 14.74 -7.17
N MET A 318 -5.80 14.35 -6.54
CA MET A 318 -5.76 13.88 -5.15
C MET A 318 -5.78 15.04 -4.13
N SER A 319 -5.43 16.26 -4.55
CA SER A 319 -5.43 17.44 -3.69
C SER A 319 -6.72 18.26 -3.86
N VAL A 320 -7.16 18.91 -2.79
CA VAL A 320 -8.38 19.72 -2.79
C VAL A 320 -8.11 21.16 -2.35
N PRO A 321 -8.81 22.13 -2.94
CA PRO A 321 -8.75 23.50 -2.44
C PRO A 321 -9.45 23.56 -1.08
N ALA A 322 -8.81 24.19 -0.10
CA ALA A 322 -9.43 24.49 1.19
C ALA A 322 -8.94 25.84 1.72
N ARG A 323 -9.78 26.54 2.48
CA ARG A 323 -9.38 27.78 3.16
C ARG A 323 -9.06 27.43 4.60
N ILE A 324 -7.80 27.15 4.87
CA ILE A 324 -7.31 26.82 6.21
C ILE A 324 -6.27 27.89 6.59
N ASP A 325 -6.37 28.42 7.79
CA ASP A 325 -5.44 29.43 8.28
C ASP A 325 -4.08 28.77 8.56
N GLU A 326 -3.09 29.01 7.69
CA GLU A 326 -1.75 28.41 7.76
C GLU A 326 -0.85 29.05 8.84
N SER A 327 -1.34 30.05 9.57
CA SER A 327 -0.55 30.82 10.54
C SER A 327 -0.02 30.03 11.76
N GLY A 328 -0.40 28.75 11.91
CA GLY A 328 0.00 27.88 13.02
C GLY A 328 1.08 26.84 12.69
N LYS A 329 2.10 26.68 13.56
CA LYS A 329 3.11 25.59 13.50
C LYS A 329 2.53 24.17 13.74
N ARG A 330 1.25 24.03 14.08
CA ARG A 330 0.63 22.76 14.45
C ARG A 330 -0.05 22.12 13.24
N LYS A 331 0.12 20.81 13.05
CA LYS A 331 -0.61 20.03 12.04
C LYS A 331 -2.12 20.15 12.30
N THR A 332 -2.92 20.26 11.24
CA THR A 332 -4.38 20.39 11.33
C THR A 332 -5.05 19.03 11.14
N VAL A 333 -6.05 18.72 11.97
CA VAL A 333 -6.87 17.51 11.89
C VAL A 333 -8.34 17.91 11.90
N ILE A 334 -9.09 17.38 10.93
CA ILE A 334 -10.54 17.41 10.92
C ILE A 334 -11.10 16.14 11.55
N LEU A 335 -12.14 16.28 12.37
CA LEU A 335 -12.86 15.18 12.99
C LEU A 335 -14.25 15.06 12.37
N ILE A 336 -14.40 14.24 11.33
CA ILE A 336 -15.68 14.11 10.59
C ILE A 336 -16.66 13.27 11.41
N PRO A 337 -17.86 13.79 11.77
CA PRO A 337 -18.81 13.06 12.60
C PRO A 337 -19.58 11.98 11.83
N PHE A 338 -19.71 10.81 12.46
CA PHE A 338 -20.55 9.68 12.05
C PHE A 338 -21.24 9.08 13.27
N PHE A 339 -22.41 8.49 13.09
CA PHE A 339 -23.08 7.68 14.10
C PHE A 339 -22.94 6.21 13.76
N ILE A 340 -22.63 5.39 14.75
CA ILE A 340 -22.51 3.94 14.61
C ILE A 340 -23.61 3.31 15.46
N ALA A 341 -24.52 2.56 14.83
CA ALA A 341 -25.58 1.84 15.51
C ALA A 341 -25.32 0.33 15.45
N GLY A 342 -25.40 -0.32 16.61
CA GLY A 342 -25.28 -1.78 16.75
C GLY A 342 -26.64 -2.43 16.89
N PHE A 343 -26.96 -3.35 15.99
CA PHE A 343 -28.17 -4.15 16.01
C PHE A 343 -27.82 -5.61 16.24
N SER A 344 -28.49 -6.29 17.18
CA SER A 344 -28.29 -7.71 17.41
C SER A 344 -29.53 -8.54 17.11
N ARG A 345 -29.28 -9.75 16.61
CA ARG A 345 -30.32 -10.78 16.45
C ARG A 345 -29.68 -12.15 16.58
N LYS A 346 -30.13 -12.95 17.56
CA LYS A 346 -29.56 -14.27 17.84
C LYS A 346 -28.03 -14.22 17.98
N ASP A 347 -27.56 -13.26 18.78
CA ASP A 347 -26.14 -13.07 19.12
C ASP A 347 -25.23 -12.67 17.95
N GLN A 348 -25.79 -12.34 16.79
CA GLN A 348 -25.06 -11.75 15.67
C GLN A 348 -25.20 -10.22 15.69
N LEU A 349 -24.08 -9.52 15.89
CA LEU A 349 -23.99 -8.06 15.83
C LEU A 349 -23.83 -7.59 14.39
N GLN A 350 -24.76 -6.75 13.94
CA GLN A 350 -24.67 -6.00 12.70
C GLN A 350 -24.51 -4.51 13.01
N ILE A 351 -23.55 -3.87 12.34
CA ILE A 351 -23.27 -2.46 12.53
C ILE A 351 -23.79 -1.69 11.32
N GLU A 352 -24.51 -0.60 11.55
CA GLU A 352 -24.87 0.40 10.53
C GLU A 352 -24.21 1.74 10.85
N VAL A 353 -23.81 2.48 9.82
CA VAL A 353 -23.15 3.78 9.98
C VAL A 353 -23.97 4.87 9.32
N TYR A 354 -24.31 5.91 10.08
CA TYR A 354 -25.03 7.08 9.60
C TYR A 354 -24.10 8.29 9.49
N PRO A 355 -24.07 8.99 8.35
CA PRO A 355 -23.21 10.15 8.16
C PRO A 355 -23.74 11.41 8.83
N LEU A 356 -22.88 12.41 8.95
CA LEU A 356 -23.29 13.81 9.10
C LEU A 356 -24.35 14.19 8.06
N SER A 357 -25.20 15.16 8.38
CA SER A 357 -26.45 15.37 7.63
C SER A 357 -26.78 16.84 7.35
N HIS A 358 -27.70 17.07 6.42
CA HIS A 358 -28.36 18.34 6.17
C HIS A 358 -29.82 18.24 6.58
N LEU A 359 -30.30 19.22 7.33
CA LEU A 359 -31.72 19.34 7.65
C LEU A 359 -32.46 19.85 6.41
N ASN A 360 -33.37 19.03 5.89
CA ASN A 360 -34.25 19.38 4.78
C ASN A 360 -35.72 19.39 5.24
N MET A 361 -36.26 20.58 5.49
CA MET A 361 -37.66 20.71 5.91
C MET A 361 -38.56 20.84 4.68
N ASN A 362 -38.86 19.70 4.06
CA ASN A 362 -39.79 19.60 2.92
C ASN A 362 -41.27 19.84 3.30
N GLY A 363 -41.55 20.16 4.57
CA GLY A 363 -42.90 20.30 5.11
C GLY A 363 -43.63 18.97 5.36
N GLU A 364 -42.98 17.84 5.12
CA GLU A 364 -43.49 16.52 5.47
C GLU A 364 -43.64 16.37 7.00
N ARG A 365 -44.73 15.73 7.42
CA ARG A 365 -45.07 15.49 8.84
C ARG A 365 -45.53 14.06 9.03
N VAL A 366 -45.45 13.57 10.27
CA VAL A 366 -45.93 12.23 10.60
C VAL A 366 -47.43 12.09 10.28
N GLY A 367 -47.76 11.08 9.48
CA GLY A 367 -49.12 10.77 9.05
C GLY A 367 -49.68 9.55 9.77
N ARG A 368 -50.82 9.00 9.30
CA ARG A 368 -51.43 7.81 9.94
C ARG A 368 -50.54 6.56 9.91
N ARG A 369 -49.69 6.41 8.88
CA ARG A 369 -48.91 5.18 8.62
C ARG A 369 -47.44 5.23 9.04
N ARG A 370 -46.90 6.41 9.36
CA ARG A 370 -45.48 6.59 9.72
C ARG A 370 -45.41 7.23 11.09
N ASP A 371 -44.57 6.69 11.96
CA ASP A 371 -44.39 7.19 13.33
C ASP A 371 -43.20 8.15 13.44
N TYR A 372 -42.33 8.15 12.43
CA TYR A 372 -41.24 9.10 12.23
C TYR A 372 -41.13 9.57 10.76
N VAL A 373 -40.77 10.83 10.57
CA VAL A 373 -40.34 11.39 9.29
C VAL A 373 -38.92 11.91 9.47
N ASP A 374 -37.98 11.27 8.79
CA ASP A 374 -36.57 11.61 8.87
C ASP A 374 -36.27 12.91 8.12
N PRO A 375 -35.92 14.01 8.82
CA PRO A 375 -35.73 15.31 8.18
C PRO A 375 -34.29 15.50 7.68
N PHE A 376 -33.44 14.48 7.80
CA PHE A 376 -32.02 14.58 7.52
C PHE A 376 -31.61 13.83 6.26
N GLU A 377 -30.91 14.52 5.37
CA GLU A 377 -30.33 13.95 4.16
C GLU A 377 -28.81 14.02 4.22
N SER A 378 -28.13 13.09 3.54
CA SER A 378 -26.68 13.13 3.44
C SER A 378 -26.21 14.35 2.65
N PRO A 379 -25.10 15.01 3.04
CA PRO A 379 -24.54 16.17 2.34
C PRO A 379 -24.14 15.88 0.90
N SER A 380 -23.67 14.65 0.62
CA SER A 380 -23.23 14.26 -0.71
C SER A 380 -23.03 12.75 -0.80
N ARG A 381 -23.09 12.23 -2.03
CA ARG A 381 -22.77 10.82 -2.34
C ARG A 381 -21.36 10.39 -1.89
N ALA A 382 -20.42 11.34 -1.81
CA ALA A 382 -19.08 11.06 -1.33
C ALA A 382 -19.05 10.73 0.17
N ILE A 383 -19.88 11.39 0.96
CA ILE A 383 -20.02 11.10 2.39
C ILE A 383 -20.83 9.82 2.61
N ASP A 384 -21.83 9.54 1.76
CA ASP A 384 -22.50 8.23 1.76
C ASP A 384 -21.50 7.10 1.48
N GLY A 385 -20.67 7.25 0.44
CA GLY A 385 -19.63 6.27 0.12
C GLY A 385 -18.65 6.07 1.28
N LEU A 386 -18.26 7.15 1.97
CA LEU A 386 -17.40 7.06 3.15
C LEU A 386 -18.10 6.35 4.32
N SER A 387 -19.39 6.61 4.54
CA SER A 387 -20.20 5.92 5.54
C SER A 387 -20.27 4.42 5.25
N SER A 388 -20.49 4.04 3.98
CA SER A 388 -20.49 2.63 3.54
C SER A 388 -19.14 1.96 3.74
N LEU A 389 -18.01 2.66 3.50
CA LEU A 389 -16.68 2.12 3.76
C LEU A 389 -16.43 1.87 5.25
N ILE A 390 -16.87 2.78 6.14
CA ILE A 390 -16.79 2.56 7.59
C ILE A 390 -17.69 1.38 7.99
N GLU A 391 -18.90 1.29 7.45
CA GLU A 391 -19.84 0.21 7.74
C GLU A 391 -19.31 -1.16 7.30
N GLU A 392 -18.77 -1.24 6.09
CA GLU A 392 -18.13 -2.45 5.57
C GLU A 392 -16.94 -2.85 6.44
N ARG A 393 -16.09 -1.89 6.81
CA ARG A 393 -14.95 -2.15 7.70
C ARG A 393 -15.41 -2.61 9.08
N ALA A 394 -16.41 -1.97 9.67
CA ALA A 394 -16.96 -2.32 10.98
C ALA A 394 -17.57 -3.74 11.01
N ASN A 395 -18.09 -4.20 9.86
CA ASN A 395 -18.66 -5.53 9.77
C ASN A 395 -17.66 -6.62 9.38
N ASN A 396 -16.60 -6.30 8.64
CA ASN A 396 -15.66 -7.29 8.11
C ASN A 396 -14.35 -7.39 8.93
N ASP A 397 -13.91 -6.31 9.58
CA ASP A 397 -12.68 -6.28 10.38
C ASP A 397 -12.99 -6.61 11.85
N VAL A 398 -12.52 -7.77 12.31
CA VAL A 398 -12.69 -8.26 13.68
C VAL A 398 -12.09 -7.31 14.72
N ALA A 399 -10.93 -6.72 14.44
CA ALA A 399 -10.26 -5.82 15.38
C ALA A 399 -11.03 -4.49 15.51
N PHE A 400 -11.49 -3.94 14.40
CA PHE A 400 -12.29 -2.71 14.41
C PHE A 400 -13.67 -2.94 15.03
N ARG A 401 -14.31 -4.07 14.74
CA ARG A 401 -15.57 -4.48 15.39
C ARG A 401 -15.42 -4.60 16.91
N LYS A 402 -14.32 -5.21 17.39
CA LYS A 402 -14.00 -5.28 18.82
C LYS A 402 -13.85 -3.89 19.42
N PHE A 403 -13.08 -3.01 18.77
CA PHE A 403 -12.92 -1.62 19.22
C PHE A 403 -14.27 -0.89 19.37
N ILE A 404 -15.19 -1.04 18.41
CA ILE A 404 -16.53 -0.45 18.48
C ILE A 404 -17.31 -1.04 19.68
N ARG A 405 -17.23 -2.35 19.90
CA ARG A 405 -17.91 -3.02 21.02
C ARG A 405 -17.38 -2.58 22.37
N ASP A 406 -16.06 -2.53 22.54
CA ASP A 406 -15.41 -2.06 23.77
C ASP A 406 -15.80 -0.59 24.03
N ALA A 407 -15.74 0.25 22.99
CA ALA A 407 -16.13 1.66 23.11
C ALA A 407 -17.63 1.83 23.43
N SER A 408 -18.49 0.91 22.99
CA SER A 408 -19.92 0.95 23.30
C SER A 408 -20.23 0.78 24.79
N GLN A 409 -19.38 0.08 25.55
CA GLN A 409 -19.61 -0.11 26.98
C GLN A 409 -19.52 1.22 27.75
N ASP A 410 -18.59 2.09 27.36
CA ASP A 410 -18.30 3.33 28.08
C ASP A 410 -18.93 4.58 27.45
N ARG A 411 -19.25 4.53 26.15
CA ARG A 411 -19.60 5.71 25.33
C ARG A 411 -20.95 5.60 24.62
N ASN A 412 -21.76 4.59 24.94
CA ASN A 412 -23.10 4.45 24.38
C ASN A 412 -23.97 5.67 24.75
N LEU A 413 -24.50 6.35 23.73
CA LEU A 413 -25.37 7.51 23.88
C LEU A 413 -26.64 7.18 24.67
N LEU A 414 -27.10 5.92 24.62
CA LEU A 414 -28.28 5.46 25.36
C LEU A 414 -28.01 5.31 26.87
N ALA A 415 -26.74 5.17 27.27
CA ALA A 415 -26.30 5.02 28.65
C ALA A 415 -25.75 6.32 29.25
N ASP A 416 -25.07 7.16 28.47
CA ASP A 416 -24.41 8.37 28.96
C ASP A 416 -25.40 9.43 29.49
N SER A 417 -25.17 9.94 30.70
CA SER A 417 -26.09 10.86 31.38
C SER A 417 -26.36 12.15 30.59
N LYS A 418 -25.31 12.75 29.99
CA LYS A 418 -25.40 14.02 29.27
C LYS A 418 -26.05 13.80 27.90
N ALA A 419 -25.68 12.71 27.22
CA ALA A 419 -26.33 12.32 25.97
C ALA A 419 -27.82 12.04 26.18
N ARG A 420 -28.22 11.35 27.26
CA ARG A 420 -29.63 11.08 27.58
C ARG A 420 -30.45 12.34 27.83
N GLU A 421 -29.90 13.35 28.49
CA GLU A 421 -30.56 14.66 28.64
C GLU A 421 -30.80 15.33 27.29
N ASN A 422 -29.78 15.34 26.42
CA ASN A 422 -29.88 15.87 25.07
C ASN A 422 -30.90 15.07 24.22
N LEU A 423 -30.92 13.74 24.33
CA LEU A 423 -31.86 12.88 23.62
C LEU A 423 -33.31 13.17 24.02
N ARG A 424 -33.59 13.37 25.32
CA ARG A 424 -34.94 13.72 25.79
C ARG A 424 -35.39 15.09 25.26
N THR A 425 -34.53 16.09 25.36
CA THR A 425 -34.81 17.46 24.87
C THR A 425 -35.03 17.48 23.36
N GLY A 426 -34.18 16.77 22.60
CA GLY A 426 -34.30 16.64 21.15
C GLY A 426 -35.57 15.87 20.73
N ALA A 427 -35.92 14.81 21.44
CA ALA A 427 -37.12 14.02 21.15
C ALA A 427 -38.41 14.84 21.33
N GLU A 428 -38.50 15.63 22.40
CA GLU A 428 -39.63 16.55 22.61
C GLU A 428 -39.68 17.67 21.56
N SER A 429 -38.52 18.15 21.09
CA SER A 429 -38.44 19.13 19.99
C SER A 429 -38.96 18.55 18.67
N LEU A 430 -38.54 17.32 18.31
CA LEU A 430 -39.02 16.60 17.11
C LEU A 430 -40.52 16.28 17.18
N LEU A 431 -41.04 16.00 18.38
CA LEU A 431 -42.47 15.84 18.63
C LEU A 431 -43.21 17.17 18.39
N GLY A 432 -42.68 18.29 18.90
CA GLY A 432 -43.21 19.63 18.70
C GLY A 432 -43.29 20.05 17.23
N ASP A 433 -42.28 19.65 16.44
CA ASP A 433 -42.22 19.90 14.99
C ASP A 433 -43.07 18.92 14.16
N ALA A 434 -43.77 17.98 14.81
CA ALA A 434 -44.59 16.94 14.19
C ALA A 434 -43.80 16.02 13.23
N LEU A 435 -42.54 15.74 13.58
CA LEU A 435 -41.67 14.79 12.86
C LEU A 435 -41.58 13.42 13.54
N ALA A 436 -41.96 13.32 14.82
CA ALA A 436 -42.13 12.07 15.54
C ALA A 436 -43.52 12.02 16.20
N LYS A 437 -44.08 10.83 16.38
CA LYS A 437 -45.30 10.64 17.19
C LYS A 437 -44.96 10.32 18.65
N ARG A 438 -45.90 10.62 19.54
CA ARG A 438 -45.77 10.34 20.98
C ARG A 438 -45.41 8.87 21.30
N PRO A 439 -46.01 7.84 20.65
CA PRO A 439 -45.66 6.45 20.94
C PRO A 439 -44.17 6.13 20.72
N LEU A 440 -43.54 6.71 19.69
CA LEU A 440 -42.12 6.50 19.41
C LEU A 440 -41.23 7.20 20.44
N VAL A 441 -41.63 8.38 20.91
CA VAL A 441 -40.95 9.09 22.00
C VAL A 441 -41.03 8.30 23.30
N ASP A 442 -42.21 7.76 23.62
CA ASP A 442 -42.43 6.95 24.81
C ASP A 442 -41.64 5.62 24.74
N GLU A 443 -41.52 5.02 23.55
CA GLU A 443 -40.66 3.87 23.29
C GLU A 443 -39.18 4.19 23.55
N LEU A 444 -38.68 5.32 23.04
CA LEU A 444 -37.31 5.78 23.34
C LEU A 444 -37.09 5.92 24.85
N PHE A 445 -38.02 6.54 25.58
CA PHE A 445 -37.90 6.69 27.03
C PHE A 445 -37.91 5.35 27.77
N THR A 446 -38.65 4.37 27.24
CA THR A 446 -38.64 2.99 27.75
C THR A 446 -37.29 2.33 27.53
N ILE A 447 -36.71 2.45 26.33
CA ILE A 447 -35.36 1.95 26.01
C ILE A 447 -34.33 2.61 26.93
N LEU A 448 -34.37 3.94 27.06
CA LEU A 448 -33.48 4.65 27.97
C LEU A 448 -33.64 4.13 29.40
N GLY A 449 -34.87 3.95 29.89
CA GLY A 449 -35.13 3.43 31.23
C GLY A 449 -34.61 2.01 31.48
N SER A 450 -34.51 1.18 30.44
CA SER A 450 -34.00 -0.20 30.54
C SER A 450 -32.47 -0.29 30.61
N ILE A 451 -31.76 0.72 30.10
CA ILE A 451 -30.29 0.74 30.06
C ILE A 451 -29.73 1.50 31.28
N PRO A 452 -28.80 0.90 32.05
CA PRO A 452 -28.17 1.57 33.19
C PRO A 452 -27.48 2.89 32.79
N GLU A 453 -27.67 3.93 33.61
CA GLU A 453 -27.07 5.23 33.36
C GLU A 453 -25.59 5.27 33.77
N ILE A 454 -24.74 5.73 32.85
CA ILE A 454 -23.30 5.90 33.04
C ILE A 454 -22.98 7.40 33.02
N LYS A 455 -22.19 7.86 33.98
CA LYS A 455 -21.62 9.22 33.93
C LYS A 455 -20.28 9.16 33.21
N SER A 456 -20.12 9.90 32.11
CA SER A 456 -18.85 9.98 31.42
C SER A 456 -17.76 10.44 32.38
N LYS A 457 -16.80 9.55 32.67
CA LYS A 457 -15.62 9.89 33.47
C LYS A 457 -14.80 10.90 32.66
N ARG A 458 -14.88 12.19 33.01
CA ARG A 458 -13.81 13.13 32.66
C ARG A 458 -12.52 12.48 33.15
N LYS A 459 -11.50 12.33 32.29
CA LYS A 459 -10.13 12.21 32.76
C LYS A 459 -9.84 13.47 33.57
N LYS A 460 -10.20 13.47 34.87
CA LYS A 460 -9.72 14.45 35.82
C LYS A 460 -8.21 14.34 35.71
N ARG A 461 -7.57 15.42 35.29
CA ARG A 461 -6.15 15.67 35.50
C ARG A 461 -5.82 15.09 36.88
N ARG A 462 -4.90 14.12 36.95
CA ARG A 462 -4.35 13.63 38.21
C ARG A 462 -3.98 14.85 39.03
N THR A 463 -4.84 15.22 39.96
CA THR A 463 -4.58 16.27 40.92
C THR A 463 -3.85 15.53 42.00
N ALA A 464 -2.55 15.83 42.15
CA ALA A 464 -1.74 15.23 43.19
C ALA A 464 -2.49 15.34 44.51
N THR A 465 -2.79 14.20 45.13
CA THR A 465 -3.43 14.13 46.44
C THR A 465 -2.55 14.89 47.42
N PRO A 466 -3.09 15.83 48.22
CA PRO A 466 -2.28 16.52 49.22
C PRO A 466 -1.87 15.50 50.27
N MET A 467 -0.55 15.34 50.47
CA MET A 467 -0.03 14.62 51.63
C MET A 467 -0.38 15.42 52.89
N MET A 468 -1.22 14.86 53.75
CA MET A 468 -1.30 15.25 55.15
C MET A 468 -0.58 14.18 55.98
N THR A 469 0.38 14.64 56.77
CA THR A 469 1.17 13.87 57.73
C THR A 469 0.40 13.77 59.04
N ASP A 470 -0.24 12.64 59.31
CA ASP A 470 -0.67 12.27 60.65
C ASP A 470 -0.42 10.76 60.83
N ASP A 471 0.53 10.41 61.70
CA ASP A 471 1.16 9.08 61.85
C ASP A 471 0.27 8.04 62.55
N SER A 472 -1.04 8.31 62.70
CA SER A 472 -1.97 7.33 63.27
C SER A 472 -2.47 6.36 62.19
N MET A 473 -1.88 5.16 62.15
CA MET A 473 -2.30 4.08 61.26
C MET A 473 -3.56 3.38 61.80
N CYS A 474 -4.57 3.25 60.95
CA CYS A 474 -5.80 2.50 61.20
C CYS A 474 -5.67 1.08 60.63
N SER A 475 -5.94 0.04 61.42
CA SER A 475 -5.95 -1.34 60.93
C SER A 475 -7.27 -1.61 60.18
N VAL A 476 -7.18 -1.81 58.87
CA VAL A 476 -8.34 -2.06 57.99
C VAL A 476 -8.30 -3.51 57.52
N LYS A 477 -9.43 -4.21 57.66
CA LYS A 477 -9.62 -5.57 57.14
C LYS A 477 -10.62 -5.57 55.98
N PHE A 478 -10.20 -6.05 54.83
CA PHE A 478 -11.01 -6.23 53.64
C PHE A 478 -11.53 -7.65 53.57
N HIS A 479 -12.82 -7.79 53.31
CA HIS A 479 -13.54 -9.06 53.28
C HIS A 479 -14.13 -9.27 51.88
N PHE A 480 -13.44 -10.04 51.04
CA PHE A 480 -13.82 -10.35 49.67
C PHE A 480 -14.81 -11.52 49.62
N HIS A 481 -16.02 -11.27 49.15
CA HIS A 481 -17.07 -12.27 49.00
C HIS A 481 -17.70 -12.19 47.61
N ASP A 482 -18.23 -13.29 47.10
CA ASP A 482 -19.09 -13.28 45.92
C ASP A 482 -20.53 -12.87 46.27
N GLU A 483 -21.39 -12.70 45.27
CA GLU A 483 -22.82 -12.39 45.49
C GLU A 483 -23.58 -13.49 46.23
N ALA A 484 -23.05 -14.73 46.25
CA ALA A 484 -23.60 -15.86 46.98
C ALA A 484 -23.08 -15.94 48.44
N GLY A 485 -22.18 -15.03 48.85
CA GLY A 485 -21.61 -14.96 50.18
C GLY A 485 -20.40 -15.88 50.42
N ASN A 486 -19.84 -16.50 49.37
CA ASN A 486 -18.62 -17.32 49.49
C ASN A 486 -17.37 -16.43 49.47
N PRO A 487 -16.33 -16.76 50.27
CA PRO A 487 -15.09 -16.00 50.27
C PRO A 487 -14.33 -16.14 48.95
N VAL A 488 -13.84 -15.03 48.41
CA VAL A 488 -13.05 -15.01 47.16
C VAL A 488 -11.56 -14.97 47.51
N ALA A 489 -10.88 -16.09 47.28
CA ALA A 489 -9.44 -16.23 47.53
C ALA A 489 -8.61 -15.57 46.41
N ARG A 490 -7.42 -15.06 46.77
CA ARG A 490 -6.48 -14.38 45.85
C ARG A 490 -7.10 -13.19 45.09
N ALA A 491 -8.04 -12.51 45.73
CA ALA A 491 -8.56 -11.25 45.23
C ALA A 491 -7.52 -10.16 45.49
N GLU A 492 -7.10 -9.47 44.44
CA GLU A 492 -6.17 -8.36 44.50
C GLU A 492 -6.93 -7.04 44.69
N LEU A 493 -6.53 -6.22 45.65
CA LEU A 493 -7.03 -4.86 45.85
C LEU A 493 -5.88 -3.87 45.71
N GLU A 494 -5.99 -3.06 44.66
CA GLU A 494 -5.05 -2.00 44.34
C GLU A 494 -5.57 -0.66 44.89
N LEU A 495 -4.88 -0.09 45.89
CA LEU A 495 -5.14 1.22 46.48
C LEU A 495 -3.99 2.16 46.10
N GLY A 496 -3.98 2.62 44.85
CA GLY A 496 -2.94 3.49 44.31
C GLY A 496 -1.60 2.78 44.09
N ALA A 497 -0.65 2.92 45.02
CA ALA A 497 0.66 2.24 44.95
C ALA A 497 0.72 0.96 45.82
N LEU A 498 -0.33 0.70 46.59
CA LEU A 498 -0.42 -0.45 47.50
C LEU A 498 -1.27 -1.54 46.83
N ILE A 499 -0.73 -2.76 46.75
CA ILE A 499 -1.46 -3.94 46.26
C ILE A 499 -1.58 -4.92 47.42
N LEU A 500 -2.80 -5.38 47.67
CA LEU A 500 -3.12 -6.35 48.71
C LEU A 500 -3.72 -7.58 48.06
N GLU A 501 -3.35 -8.77 48.50
CA GLU A 501 -3.94 -10.02 48.03
C GLU A 501 -4.72 -10.68 49.18
N SER A 502 -5.92 -11.16 48.89
CA SER A 502 -6.74 -11.87 49.87
C SER A 502 -6.23 -13.28 50.11
N ASP A 503 -6.30 -13.72 51.37
CA ASP A 503 -5.98 -15.09 51.75
C ASP A 503 -7.07 -16.09 51.29
N ASN A 504 -6.88 -17.38 51.63
CA ASN A 504 -7.83 -18.44 51.27
C ASN A 504 -9.21 -18.29 51.94
N SER A 505 -9.34 -17.39 52.93
CA SER A 505 -10.61 -17.03 53.57
C SER A 505 -11.19 -15.71 53.02
N GLY A 506 -10.63 -15.18 51.94
CA GLY A 506 -11.08 -13.94 51.32
C GLY A 506 -10.80 -12.71 52.19
N MET A 507 -9.79 -12.75 53.07
CA MET A 507 -9.42 -11.64 53.94
C MET A 507 -8.08 -11.03 53.53
N ALA A 508 -8.01 -9.70 53.49
CA ALA A 508 -6.74 -8.96 53.40
C ALA A 508 -6.72 -7.88 54.48
N SER A 509 -5.59 -7.65 55.14
CA SER A 509 -5.50 -6.65 56.21
C SER A 509 -4.29 -5.75 56.02
N VAL A 510 -4.47 -4.46 56.26
CA VAL A 510 -3.39 -3.45 56.14
C VAL A 510 -3.61 -2.27 57.07
N GLY A 511 -2.52 -1.64 57.51
CA GLY A 511 -2.56 -0.35 58.19
C GLY A 511 -2.64 0.80 57.19
N LEU A 512 -3.68 1.63 57.25
CA LEU A 512 -3.86 2.80 56.39
C LEU A 512 -3.99 4.07 57.25
N PRO A 513 -3.34 5.19 56.90
CA PRO A 513 -3.55 6.46 57.59
C PRO A 513 -4.95 7.02 57.34
N ARG A 514 -5.35 8.02 58.13
CA ARG A 514 -6.62 8.73 57.93
C ARG A 514 -6.59 9.51 56.62
N SER A 515 -7.21 8.94 55.60
CA SER A 515 -7.31 9.54 54.28
C SER A 515 -8.56 9.04 53.56
N HIS A 516 -8.82 9.66 52.42
CA HIS A 516 -9.70 9.13 51.40
C HIS A 516 -8.92 8.17 50.50
N TYR A 517 -9.50 7.01 50.22
CA TYR A 517 -8.92 5.96 49.39
C TYR A 517 -9.87 5.59 48.26
N GLU A 518 -9.31 5.53 47.05
CA GLU A 518 -9.96 4.98 45.86
C GLU A 518 -9.07 3.85 45.34
N GLY A 519 -9.69 2.72 44.98
CA GLY A 519 -8.97 1.56 44.49
C GLY A 519 -9.83 0.62 43.65
N THR A 520 -9.19 -0.42 43.14
CA THR A 520 -9.82 -1.43 42.29
C THR A 520 -9.56 -2.83 42.85
N ALA A 521 -10.63 -3.58 43.07
CA ALA A 521 -10.60 -4.98 43.46
C ALA A 521 -10.75 -5.87 42.22
N ARG A 522 -9.92 -6.90 42.11
CA ARG A 522 -9.84 -7.84 40.98
C ARG A 522 -9.73 -9.26 41.50
N ALA A 523 -10.38 -10.21 40.85
CA ALA A 523 -10.16 -11.64 41.12
C ALA A 523 -10.37 -12.43 39.83
N VAL A 524 -9.63 -13.53 39.69
CA VAL A 524 -9.74 -14.42 38.51
C VAL A 524 -11.15 -14.99 38.46
N GLY A 525 -11.87 -14.75 37.35
CA GLY A 525 -13.25 -15.20 37.19
C GLY A 525 -14.32 -14.17 37.62
N TYR A 526 -13.94 -12.96 38.02
CA TYR A 526 -14.85 -11.92 38.52
C TYR A 526 -14.64 -10.56 37.83
N ILE A 527 -15.70 -9.75 37.76
CA ILE A 527 -15.67 -8.39 37.19
C ILE A 527 -14.90 -7.46 38.14
N GLU A 528 -14.04 -6.60 37.58
CA GLU A 528 -13.31 -5.60 38.36
C GLU A 528 -14.26 -4.61 39.04
N LYS A 529 -14.04 -4.35 40.33
CA LYS A 529 -14.89 -3.45 41.11
C LYS A 529 -14.11 -2.29 41.69
N THR A 530 -14.56 -1.07 41.45
CA THR A 530 -14.02 0.13 42.08
C THR A 530 -14.54 0.26 43.52
N VAL A 531 -13.64 0.53 44.46
CA VAL A 531 -13.94 0.69 45.88
C VAL A 531 -13.46 2.08 46.32
N GLU A 532 -14.35 2.83 46.97
CA GLU A 532 -14.07 4.17 47.49
C GLU A 532 -14.48 4.22 48.97
N PHE A 533 -13.58 4.63 49.86
CA PHE A 533 -13.87 4.77 51.29
C PHE A 533 -13.02 5.86 51.94
N SER A 534 -13.45 6.33 53.11
CA SER A 534 -12.71 7.33 53.90
C SER A 534 -12.57 6.88 55.34
N LEU A 535 -11.38 7.03 55.89
CA LEU A 535 -11.07 6.68 57.28
C LEU A 535 -11.06 7.94 58.13
N THR A 536 -12.06 8.08 59.01
CA THR A 536 -12.25 9.26 59.88
C THR A 536 -11.92 9.01 61.34
N SER A 537 -11.84 7.75 61.80
CA SER A 537 -11.40 7.35 63.15
C SER A 537 -10.18 6.41 63.09
N THR A 538 -9.65 6.01 64.25
CA THR A 538 -8.52 5.06 64.42
C THR A 538 -8.97 3.68 64.89
N ASP A 539 -10.27 3.40 64.86
CA ASP A 539 -10.82 2.11 65.26
C ASP A 539 -10.61 1.08 64.15
N ASP A 540 -10.56 -0.20 64.49
CA ASP A 540 -10.47 -1.28 63.50
C ASP A 540 -11.72 -1.26 62.59
N VAL A 541 -11.52 -1.11 61.28
CA VAL A 541 -12.61 -1.03 60.28
C VAL A 541 -12.59 -2.28 59.41
N VAL A 542 -13.75 -2.90 59.24
CA VAL A 542 -13.95 -4.01 58.31
C VAL A 542 -14.72 -3.52 57.09
N ILE A 543 -14.15 -3.68 55.90
CA ILE A 543 -14.74 -3.25 54.62
C ILE A 543 -15.11 -4.49 53.80
N PRO A 544 -16.40 -4.79 53.60
CA PRO A 544 -16.82 -5.88 52.72
C PRO A 544 -16.69 -5.46 51.25
N ILE A 545 -16.10 -6.33 50.43
CA ILE A 545 -15.97 -6.16 48.98
C ILE A 545 -16.70 -7.32 48.32
N THR A 546 -17.83 -7.03 47.68
CA THR A 546 -18.59 -8.04 46.92
C THR A 546 -18.17 -8.04 45.45
N LEU A 547 -17.69 -9.16 44.93
CA LEU A 547 -17.28 -9.33 43.53
C LEU A 547 -18.31 -10.15 42.74
N THR A 548 -18.61 -9.73 41.52
CA THR A 548 -19.57 -10.39 40.63
C THR A 548 -18.86 -11.40 39.72
N PRO A 549 -19.26 -12.67 39.69
CA PRO A 549 -18.63 -13.66 38.80
C PRO A 549 -18.94 -13.35 37.34
N LEU A 550 -17.98 -13.62 36.46
CA LEU A 550 -18.13 -13.45 35.01
C LEU A 550 -19.13 -14.45 34.44
N SER A 551 -20.01 -13.99 33.55
CA SER A 551 -20.93 -14.83 32.79
C SER A 551 -20.19 -15.78 31.84
N HIS A 552 -20.86 -16.83 31.35
CA HIS A 552 -20.25 -17.81 30.44
C HIS A 552 -19.70 -17.18 29.15
N GLU A 553 -20.37 -16.15 28.61
CA GLU A 553 -19.90 -15.42 27.43
C GLU A 553 -18.69 -14.54 27.74
N GLU A 554 -18.66 -13.88 28.90
CA GLU A 554 -17.50 -13.09 29.33
C GLU A 554 -16.29 -13.98 29.60
N GLN A 555 -16.49 -15.18 30.15
CA GLN A 555 -15.44 -16.19 30.29
C GLN A 555 -14.92 -16.69 28.93
N LEU A 556 -15.81 -16.88 27.95
CA LEU A 556 -15.41 -17.19 26.57
C LEU A 556 -14.66 -16.02 25.93
N SER A 557 -15.07 -14.78 26.20
CA SER A 557 -14.40 -13.57 25.69
C SER A 557 -12.99 -13.42 26.28
N LEU A 558 -12.81 -13.71 27.57
CA LEU A 558 -11.49 -13.73 28.21
C LEU A 558 -10.59 -14.83 27.65
N ARG A 559 -11.14 -16.03 27.39
CA ARG A 559 -10.40 -17.09 26.71
C ARG A 559 -10.05 -16.73 25.27
N LEU A 560 -10.95 -16.07 24.56
CA LEU A 560 -10.68 -15.51 23.24
C LEU A 560 -9.61 -14.44 23.30
N ASP A 561 -9.61 -13.58 24.32
CA ASP A 561 -8.58 -12.56 24.54
C ASP A 561 -7.23 -13.19 24.86
N GLU A 562 -7.19 -14.24 25.68
CA GLU A 562 -5.98 -15.04 25.90
C GLU A 562 -5.49 -15.68 24.59
N LEU A 563 -6.38 -16.17 23.73
CA LEU A 563 -6.03 -16.73 22.42
C LEU A 563 -5.58 -15.65 21.42
N VAL A 564 -6.20 -14.48 21.41
CA VAL A 564 -5.83 -13.33 20.57
C VAL A 564 -4.50 -12.75 21.02
N ASP A 565 -4.27 -12.63 22.32
CA ASP A 565 -2.99 -12.18 22.86
C ASP A 565 -1.90 -13.22 22.63
N ARG A 566 -2.22 -14.52 22.69
CA ARG A 566 -1.32 -15.59 22.25
C ARG A 566 -1.00 -15.46 20.76
N ALA A 567 -1.99 -15.21 19.91
CA ALA A 567 -1.78 -14.99 18.48
C ALA A 567 -0.90 -13.76 18.21
N ARG A 568 -1.17 -12.63 18.88
CA ARG A 568 -0.34 -11.41 18.81
C ARG A 568 1.10 -11.64 19.28
N ARG A 569 1.29 -12.44 20.35
CA ARG A 569 2.63 -12.84 20.82
C ARG A 569 3.34 -13.67 19.76
N LEU A 570 2.67 -14.63 19.14
CA LEU A 570 3.22 -15.45 18.06
C LEU A 570 3.60 -14.60 16.84
N ASP A 571 2.76 -13.63 16.46
CA ASP A 571 3.05 -12.68 15.37
C ASP A 571 4.25 -11.78 15.70
N MET A 572 4.33 -11.28 16.94
CA MET A 572 5.48 -10.48 17.40
C MET A 572 6.78 -11.30 17.42
N ILE A 573 6.71 -12.58 17.83
CA ILE A 573 7.84 -13.50 17.80
C ILE A 573 8.27 -13.74 16.33
N ARG A 574 7.31 -13.96 15.42
CA ARG A 574 7.55 -14.16 13.98
C ARG A 574 8.23 -12.94 13.35
N GLU A 575 7.74 -11.73 13.64
CA GLU A 575 8.33 -10.48 13.14
C GLU A 575 9.75 -10.23 13.69
N ARG A 576 9.97 -10.50 14.98
CA ARG A 576 11.30 -10.38 15.59
C ARG A 576 12.29 -11.40 15.02
N LEU A 577 11.84 -12.64 14.80
CA LEU A 577 12.63 -13.67 14.12
C LEU A 577 12.95 -13.25 12.69
N TRP A 578 11.99 -12.69 11.96
CA TRP A 578 12.21 -12.19 10.62
C TRP A 578 13.29 -11.10 10.57
N GLN A 579 13.20 -10.09 11.43
CA GLN A 579 14.20 -9.02 11.52
C GLN A 579 15.58 -9.53 11.94
N ALA A 580 15.63 -10.50 12.86
CA ALA A 580 16.88 -11.13 13.30
C ALA A 580 17.53 -11.93 12.15
N PHE A 581 16.75 -12.68 11.38
CA PHE A 581 17.22 -13.42 10.21
C PHE A 581 17.66 -12.52 9.06
N GLU A 582 16.96 -11.40 8.82
CA GLU A 582 17.34 -10.43 7.79
C GLU A 582 18.71 -9.79 8.09
N LYS A 583 18.97 -9.47 9.36
CA LYS A 583 20.22 -8.83 9.78
C LYS A 583 21.38 -9.81 10.01
N GLN A 584 21.11 -11.00 10.53
CA GLN A 584 22.12 -11.91 11.09
C GLN A 584 21.86 -13.41 10.81
N GLY A 585 21.09 -13.77 9.80
CA GLY A 585 20.65 -15.15 9.54
C GLY A 585 21.77 -16.19 9.41
N THR A 586 22.92 -15.84 8.83
CA THR A 586 24.07 -16.76 8.72
C THR A 586 24.76 -17.03 10.05
N THR A 587 24.85 -16.02 10.92
CA THR A 587 25.37 -16.11 12.29
C THR A 587 24.45 -16.91 13.23
N LEU A 588 23.13 -16.75 13.09
CA LEU A 588 22.13 -17.49 13.88
C LEU A 588 22.14 -18.99 13.56
N LEU A 589 22.33 -19.35 12.29
CA LEU A 589 22.43 -20.75 11.83
C LEU A 589 23.81 -21.38 12.08
N GLY A 590 24.83 -20.57 12.35
CA GLY A 590 26.22 -20.98 12.51
C GLY A 590 26.69 -21.19 13.96
N ILE A 591 26.11 -20.47 14.94
CA ILE A 591 26.56 -20.50 16.34
C ILE A 591 25.67 -21.45 17.18
N PRO A 592 26.23 -22.47 17.85
CA PRO A 592 25.46 -23.46 18.62
C PRO A 592 24.59 -22.91 19.75
N ALA A 593 25.00 -21.80 20.39
CA ALA A 593 24.26 -21.19 21.49
C ALA A 593 22.90 -20.60 21.05
N TYR A 594 22.81 -20.06 19.84
CA TYR A 594 21.57 -19.51 19.30
C TYR A 594 20.64 -20.59 18.72
N ARG A 595 21.18 -21.78 18.43
CA ARG A 595 20.39 -22.92 17.96
C ARG A 595 19.37 -23.35 19.00
N ASN A 596 19.75 -23.45 20.28
CA ASN A 596 18.82 -23.90 21.33
C ASN A 596 17.66 -22.93 21.53
N ALA A 597 17.91 -21.62 21.56
CA ALA A 597 16.87 -20.60 21.64
C ALA A 597 15.97 -20.61 20.39
N LEU A 598 16.53 -20.91 19.21
CA LEU A 598 15.80 -21.02 17.96
C LEU A 598 14.93 -22.30 17.89
N LEU A 599 15.42 -23.42 18.44
CA LEU A 599 14.65 -24.66 18.57
C LEU A 599 13.39 -24.43 19.41
N GLU A 600 13.54 -23.75 20.56
CA GLU A 600 12.44 -23.42 21.48
C GLU A 600 11.40 -22.51 20.82
N LEU A 601 11.84 -21.44 20.15
CA LEU A 601 10.93 -20.52 19.44
C LEU A 601 10.20 -21.19 18.26
N LEU A 602 10.87 -22.08 17.51
CA LEU A 602 10.23 -22.82 16.42
C LEU A 602 9.22 -23.84 16.93
N THR A 603 9.47 -24.46 18.08
CA THR A 603 8.49 -25.36 18.73
C THR A 603 7.30 -24.59 19.28
N GLU A 604 7.51 -23.40 19.87
CA GLU A 604 6.41 -22.51 20.27
C GLU A 604 5.52 -22.06 19.10
N LEU A 605 6.11 -21.90 17.91
CA LEU A 605 5.41 -21.60 16.66
C LEU A 605 4.79 -22.83 15.98
N GLY A 606 4.98 -24.03 16.52
CA GLY A 606 4.41 -25.28 15.99
C GLY A 606 5.17 -25.90 14.80
N TYR A 607 6.41 -25.49 14.54
CA TYR A 607 7.25 -26.04 13.47
C TYR A 607 8.16 -27.16 13.96
N GLU A 608 8.48 -28.12 13.08
CA GLU A 608 9.56 -29.06 13.32
C GLU A 608 10.93 -28.38 13.10
N PRO A 609 11.75 -28.19 14.15
CA PRO A 609 12.90 -27.29 14.04
C PRO A 609 14.04 -27.82 13.17
N GLU A 610 14.29 -29.14 13.18
CA GLU A 610 15.44 -29.73 12.48
C GLU A 610 15.23 -29.76 10.96
N SER A 611 14.01 -30.03 10.49
CA SER A 611 13.65 -29.93 9.07
C SER A 611 13.73 -28.49 8.58
N TRP A 612 13.21 -27.55 9.35
CA TRP A 612 13.25 -26.12 9.06
C TRP A 612 14.69 -25.57 8.99
N ILE A 613 15.57 -25.95 9.93
CA ILE A 613 16.98 -25.51 9.96
C ILE A 613 17.78 -26.08 8.79
N ALA A 614 17.53 -27.34 8.41
CA ALA A 614 18.19 -27.98 7.27
C ALA A 614 17.84 -27.28 5.95
N GLU A 615 16.57 -26.88 5.80
CA GLU A 615 16.03 -26.18 4.64
C GLU A 615 16.50 -24.72 4.56
N ALA A 616 16.52 -24.02 5.69
CA ALA A 616 17.04 -22.65 5.81
C ALA A 616 18.53 -22.52 5.44
N LYS A 617 19.33 -23.58 5.66
CA LYS A 617 20.74 -23.65 5.25
C LYS A 617 20.93 -23.83 3.74
N GLN A 618 19.99 -24.45 3.04
CA GLN A 618 20.08 -24.69 1.59
C GLN A 618 19.50 -23.54 0.76
N LYS A 619 18.45 -22.84 1.23
CA LYS A 619 17.71 -21.84 0.44
C LYS A 619 17.44 -20.56 1.24
N THR A 620 18.30 -19.55 1.09
CA THR A 620 18.21 -18.24 1.78
C THR A 620 16.94 -17.43 1.46
N GLY A 621 16.30 -17.69 0.32
CA GLY A 621 15.05 -17.02 -0.10
C GLY A 621 13.78 -17.53 0.58
N MET A 622 13.82 -18.71 1.23
CA MET A 622 12.64 -19.40 1.77
C MET A 622 12.27 -18.91 3.17
N VAL A 623 13.26 -18.63 4.02
CA VAL A 623 13.08 -18.02 5.34
C VAL A 623 12.31 -16.70 5.26
N LYS A 624 12.51 -15.94 4.17
CA LYS A 624 11.82 -14.66 3.92
C LYS A 624 10.35 -14.80 3.50
N ARG A 625 9.95 -15.95 2.92
CA ARG A 625 8.58 -16.18 2.44
C ARG A 625 7.72 -16.87 3.49
N LEU A 626 8.27 -17.84 4.23
CA LEU A 626 7.55 -18.59 5.27
C LEU A 626 7.24 -17.78 6.54
N LEU A 627 8.02 -16.72 6.81
CA LEU A 627 7.77 -15.79 7.91
C LEU A 627 6.89 -14.59 7.50
N LYS A 628 6.67 -14.38 6.19
CA LYS A 628 5.68 -13.41 5.70
C LYS A 628 4.33 -14.10 5.62
N ARG A 629 3.30 -13.29 5.86
CA ARG A 629 1.87 -13.60 5.99
C ARG A 629 1.21 -14.13 4.70
N ASP A 630 1.87 -15.03 3.97
CA ASP A 630 1.24 -15.78 2.89
C ASP A 630 0.82 -17.13 3.50
N ASP A 631 -0.49 -17.39 3.59
CA ASP A 631 -0.97 -18.74 3.85
C ASP A 631 -0.38 -19.67 2.78
N ARG A 632 0.09 -20.84 3.19
CA ARG A 632 0.76 -21.82 2.31
C ARG A 632 -0.03 -22.05 1.01
N VAL A 633 -1.36 -22.13 1.13
CA VAL A 633 -2.29 -22.34 0.02
C VAL A 633 -2.30 -21.15 -0.94
N ASP A 634 -2.33 -19.92 -0.43
CA ASP A 634 -2.31 -18.71 -1.25
C ASP A 634 -0.96 -18.53 -1.97
N GLY A 635 0.14 -18.93 -1.33
CA GLY A 635 1.45 -18.99 -1.95
C GLY A 635 1.51 -19.94 -3.15
N LEU A 636 0.95 -21.16 -3.00
CA LEU A 636 0.82 -22.15 -4.07
C LEU A 636 -0.07 -21.64 -5.22
N ARG A 637 -1.23 -21.08 -4.89
CA ARG A 637 -2.16 -20.49 -5.87
C ARG A 637 -1.50 -19.43 -6.74
N ARG A 638 -0.76 -18.50 -6.11
CA ARG A 638 -0.05 -17.44 -6.82
C ARG A 638 1.00 -17.99 -7.80
N ASP A 639 1.76 -19.00 -7.38
CA ASP A 639 2.79 -19.58 -8.23
C ASP A 639 2.16 -20.39 -9.39
N ILE A 640 1.06 -21.09 -9.16
CA ILE A 640 0.27 -21.74 -10.23
C ILE A 640 -0.26 -20.70 -11.22
N LEU A 641 -0.80 -19.56 -10.77
CA LEU A 641 -1.27 -18.48 -11.65
C LEU A 641 -0.14 -17.83 -12.45
N ARG A 642 1.06 -17.69 -11.85
CA ARG A 642 2.23 -17.20 -12.58
C ARG A 642 2.65 -18.18 -13.67
N MET A 643 2.62 -19.49 -13.39
CA MET A 643 2.85 -20.51 -14.42
C MET A 643 1.77 -20.51 -15.48
N ALA A 644 0.52 -20.24 -15.12
CA ALA A 644 -0.59 -20.04 -16.05
C ALA A 644 -0.30 -18.87 -16.99
N GLU A 645 0.21 -17.76 -16.48
CA GLU A 645 0.60 -16.59 -17.29
C GLU A 645 1.75 -16.90 -18.25
N ASP A 646 2.78 -17.61 -17.79
CA ASP A 646 3.87 -18.07 -18.64
C ASP A 646 3.37 -19.06 -19.73
N SER A 647 2.38 -19.89 -19.41
CA SER A 647 1.79 -20.87 -20.33
C SER A 647 0.96 -20.22 -21.45
N LYS A 648 0.50 -18.96 -21.29
CA LYS A 648 -0.22 -18.23 -22.35
C LYS A 648 0.62 -18.09 -23.62
N ARG A 649 1.95 -18.08 -23.51
CA ARG A 649 2.88 -18.05 -24.67
C ARG A 649 2.86 -19.33 -25.51
N PHE A 650 2.24 -20.38 -24.99
CA PHE A 650 2.19 -21.73 -25.58
C PHE A 650 0.75 -22.28 -25.63
N GLY A 651 -0.25 -21.39 -25.67
CA GLY A 651 -1.66 -21.78 -25.83
C GLY A 651 -2.40 -22.13 -24.53
N GLY A 652 -1.81 -21.87 -23.36
CA GLY A 652 -2.52 -21.95 -22.08
C GLY A 652 -2.75 -23.37 -21.55
N ILE A 653 -1.98 -24.36 -22.03
CA ILE A 653 -2.06 -25.75 -21.59
C ILE A 653 -0.70 -26.27 -21.10
N MET A 654 -0.71 -27.18 -20.12
CA MET A 654 0.49 -27.82 -19.57
C MET A 654 0.17 -29.22 -19.06
N LEU A 655 1.14 -30.14 -19.13
CA LEU A 655 1.03 -31.43 -18.45
C LEU A 655 1.06 -31.25 -16.94
N PHE A 656 0.18 -31.96 -16.21
CA PHE A 656 0.17 -31.92 -14.75
C PHE A 656 1.51 -32.35 -14.14
N SER A 657 2.17 -33.35 -14.73
CA SER A 657 3.50 -33.79 -14.32
C SER A 657 4.58 -32.69 -14.45
N GLU A 658 4.50 -31.85 -15.49
CA GLU A 658 5.40 -30.72 -15.67
C GLU A 658 5.10 -29.61 -14.64
N LEU A 659 3.82 -29.37 -14.33
CA LEU A 659 3.43 -28.44 -13.27
C LEU A 659 4.01 -28.88 -11.91
N LEU A 660 3.90 -30.16 -11.57
CA LEU A 660 4.49 -30.73 -10.35
C LEU A 660 6.01 -30.51 -10.31
N VAL A 661 6.73 -30.86 -11.38
CA VAL A 661 8.18 -30.66 -11.46
C VAL A 661 8.58 -29.19 -11.33
N ARG A 662 7.81 -28.27 -11.91
CA ARG A 662 8.07 -26.83 -11.79
C ARG A 662 7.79 -26.30 -10.39
N LEU A 663 6.73 -26.79 -9.74
CA LEU A 663 6.42 -26.43 -8.35
C LEU A 663 7.49 -26.98 -7.40
N ASP A 664 7.95 -28.22 -7.62
CA ASP A 664 9.08 -28.82 -6.90
C ASP A 664 10.37 -28.01 -7.07
N ASN A 665 10.66 -27.57 -8.30
CA ASN A 665 11.81 -26.70 -8.59
C ASN A 665 11.70 -25.32 -7.92
N LEU A 666 10.49 -24.81 -7.71
CA LEU A 666 10.23 -23.61 -6.92
C LEU A 666 10.31 -23.84 -5.40
N GLY A 667 10.44 -25.09 -4.97
CA GLY A 667 10.61 -25.50 -3.57
C GLY A 667 9.31 -25.88 -2.85
N TRP A 668 8.23 -26.16 -3.58
CA TRP A 668 7.02 -26.72 -2.99
C TRP A 668 7.17 -28.24 -2.88
N SER A 669 7.00 -28.81 -1.68
CA SER A 669 6.97 -30.26 -1.47
C SER A 669 5.55 -30.73 -1.13
N SER A 670 4.61 -30.44 -2.03
CA SER A 670 3.20 -30.78 -1.84
C SER A 670 2.89 -32.16 -2.40
N LYS A 671 1.91 -32.85 -1.80
CA LYS A 671 1.39 -34.09 -2.39
C LYS A 671 0.62 -33.75 -3.67
N SER A 672 0.62 -34.65 -4.66
CA SER A 672 -0.14 -34.44 -5.91
C SER A 672 -1.62 -34.14 -5.63
N GLU A 673 -2.21 -34.82 -4.65
CA GLU A 673 -3.59 -34.62 -4.18
C GLU A 673 -3.86 -33.17 -3.70
N GLU A 674 -2.93 -32.57 -2.97
CA GLU A 674 -3.05 -31.18 -2.46
C GLU A 674 -3.07 -30.18 -3.62
N ILE A 675 -2.29 -30.43 -4.67
CA ILE A 675 -2.22 -29.56 -5.86
C ILE A 675 -3.47 -29.76 -6.73
N GLU A 676 -3.97 -30.98 -6.85
CA GLU A 676 -5.23 -31.28 -7.55
C GLU A 676 -6.42 -30.57 -6.89
N ASP A 677 -6.50 -30.61 -5.56
CA ASP A 677 -7.53 -29.92 -4.79
C ASP A 677 -7.49 -28.41 -5.04
N ILE A 678 -6.31 -27.80 -4.97
CA ILE A 678 -6.11 -26.37 -5.23
C ILE A 678 -6.52 -26.00 -6.66
N ILE A 679 -6.14 -26.79 -7.66
CA ILE A 679 -6.53 -26.56 -9.06
C ILE A 679 -8.05 -26.68 -9.23
N SER A 680 -8.67 -27.65 -8.56
CA SER A 680 -10.13 -27.84 -8.60
C SER A 680 -10.89 -26.66 -7.96
N GLU A 681 -10.37 -26.09 -6.87
CA GLU A 681 -10.93 -24.90 -6.23
C GLU A 681 -10.77 -23.67 -7.12
N MET A 682 -9.57 -23.45 -7.67
CA MET A 682 -9.32 -22.35 -8.61
C MET A 682 -10.19 -22.46 -9.87
N ALA A 683 -10.53 -23.68 -10.30
CA ALA A 683 -11.47 -23.91 -11.40
C ALA A 683 -12.91 -23.54 -11.02
N LYS A 684 -13.37 -23.88 -9.80
CA LYS A 684 -14.69 -23.46 -9.30
C LYS A 684 -14.83 -21.94 -9.19
N GLU A 685 -13.73 -21.26 -8.88
CA GLU A 685 -13.65 -19.79 -8.82
C GLU A 685 -13.52 -19.13 -10.21
N GLY A 686 -13.30 -19.92 -11.27
CA GLY A 686 -13.15 -19.42 -12.63
C GLY A 686 -11.81 -18.75 -12.92
N LEU A 687 -10.79 -18.95 -12.07
CA LEU A 687 -9.44 -18.41 -12.28
C LEU A 687 -8.68 -19.18 -13.36
N ILE A 688 -8.95 -20.48 -13.46
CA ILE A 688 -8.42 -21.42 -14.47
C ILE A 688 -9.56 -22.34 -14.92
N GLN A 689 -9.38 -23.09 -16.00
CA GLN A 689 -10.41 -24.03 -16.47
C GLN A 689 -10.37 -25.35 -15.69
N GLY A 690 -9.18 -25.78 -15.26
CA GLY A 690 -8.98 -26.90 -14.34
C GLY A 690 -8.23 -28.08 -14.97
N LEU A 691 -8.49 -29.29 -14.44
CA LEU A 691 -7.87 -30.52 -14.92
C LEU A 691 -8.76 -31.20 -15.98
N SER A 692 -8.15 -31.60 -17.08
CA SER A 692 -8.78 -32.28 -18.20
C SER A 692 -8.08 -33.62 -18.44
N PRO A 693 -8.77 -34.76 -18.27
CA PRO A 693 -8.17 -36.07 -18.52
C PRO A 693 -8.09 -36.35 -20.02
N LEU A 694 -6.92 -36.78 -20.48
CA LEU A 694 -6.74 -37.34 -21.83
C LEU A 694 -7.16 -38.81 -21.85
N GLU A 695 -7.53 -39.36 -23.02
CA GLU A 695 -7.95 -40.77 -23.15
C GLU A 695 -6.86 -41.78 -22.70
N SER A 696 -5.60 -41.35 -22.69
CA SER A 696 -4.44 -42.10 -22.20
C SER A 696 -4.28 -42.16 -20.67
N GLY A 697 -5.11 -41.43 -19.91
CA GLY A 697 -4.99 -41.32 -18.46
C GLY A 697 -4.01 -40.25 -17.97
N THR A 698 -3.40 -39.49 -18.89
CA THR A 698 -2.54 -38.34 -18.54
C THR A 698 -3.41 -37.11 -18.23
N LEU A 699 -3.10 -36.40 -17.14
CA LEU A 699 -3.81 -35.18 -16.75
C LEU A 699 -3.19 -33.93 -17.38
N LEU A 700 -4.03 -33.14 -18.06
CA LEU A 700 -3.69 -31.84 -18.61
C LEU A 700 -4.26 -30.73 -17.71
N VAL A 701 -3.48 -29.69 -17.46
CA VAL A 701 -3.93 -28.47 -16.78
C VAL A 701 -4.27 -27.43 -17.85
N GLU A 702 -5.53 -27.01 -17.87
CA GLU A 702 -6.05 -25.99 -18.78
C GLU A 702 -6.18 -24.65 -18.03
N PHE A 703 -5.34 -23.69 -18.40
CA PHE A 703 -5.28 -22.37 -17.78
C PHE A 703 -6.14 -21.32 -18.48
N VAL A 704 -6.46 -21.52 -19.77
CA VAL A 704 -7.25 -20.61 -20.62
C VAL A 704 -8.29 -21.43 -21.37
N PRO A 705 -9.53 -20.93 -21.56
CA PRO A 705 -10.54 -21.58 -22.38
C PRO A 705 -10.09 -21.70 -23.83
N VAL A 706 -9.51 -22.85 -24.17
CA VAL A 706 -9.34 -23.28 -25.55
C VAL A 706 -10.51 -24.21 -25.85
N ALA A 707 -11.39 -23.82 -26.79
CA ALA A 707 -12.45 -24.70 -27.27
C ALA A 707 -11.83 -25.86 -28.06
N LEU A 708 -11.31 -26.86 -27.35
CA LEU A 708 -10.81 -28.10 -27.92
C LEU A 708 -12.02 -28.97 -28.24
N THR A 709 -12.29 -29.17 -29.54
CA THR A 709 -13.20 -30.23 -29.97
C THR A 709 -12.51 -31.59 -29.78
N ASN A 710 -13.26 -32.70 -29.88
CA ASN A 710 -12.70 -34.05 -29.72
C ASN A 710 -11.49 -34.31 -30.64
N ASP A 711 -11.48 -33.70 -31.84
CA ASP A 711 -10.43 -33.93 -32.83
C ASP A 711 -9.05 -33.36 -32.40
N PRO A 712 -8.92 -32.07 -32.00
CA PRO A 712 -7.73 -31.53 -31.36
C PRO A 712 -7.24 -32.26 -30.11
N GLN A 713 -8.15 -32.79 -29.27
CA GLN A 713 -7.77 -33.54 -28.06
C GLN A 713 -7.03 -34.84 -28.38
N LEU A 714 -7.50 -35.59 -29.39
CA LEU A 714 -6.84 -36.82 -29.85
C LEU A 714 -5.46 -36.56 -30.46
N ILE A 715 -5.27 -35.40 -31.12
CA ILE A 715 -3.96 -34.97 -31.63
C ILE A 715 -3.02 -34.58 -30.47
N LEU A 716 -3.53 -33.91 -29.44
CA LEU A 716 -2.76 -33.58 -28.24
C LEU A 716 -2.33 -34.84 -27.48
N ASP A 717 -3.20 -35.85 -27.40
CA ASP A 717 -2.88 -37.13 -26.79
C ASP A 717 -1.75 -37.85 -27.54
N LEU A 718 -1.80 -37.88 -28.88
CA LEU A 718 -0.70 -38.40 -29.68
C LEU A 718 0.60 -37.58 -29.54
N ALA A 719 0.49 -36.26 -29.38
CA ALA A 719 1.64 -35.38 -29.21
C ALA A 719 2.31 -35.59 -27.84
N ALA A 720 1.54 -35.86 -26.79
CA ALA A 720 2.06 -36.15 -25.46
C ALA A 720 2.92 -37.42 -25.44
N HIS A 721 2.59 -38.43 -26.25
CA HIS A 721 3.37 -39.67 -26.38
C HIS A 721 4.68 -39.52 -27.19
N ASN A 722 4.75 -38.54 -28.10
CA ASN A 722 5.88 -38.34 -29.00
C ASN A 722 6.74 -37.11 -28.62
N ASP A 723 6.91 -36.84 -27.32
CA ASP A 723 7.70 -35.72 -26.77
C ASP A 723 7.33 -34.35 -27.37
N GLY A 724 6.03 -34.12 -27.60
CA GLY A 724 5.50 -32.86 -28.12
C GLY A 724 5.84 -32.60 -29.59
N LYS A 725 6.17 -33.64 -30.38
CA LYS A 725 6.46 -33.53 -31.83
C LYS A 725 5.59 -34.49 -32.64
N LEU A 726 5.01 -33.99 -33.73
CA LEU A 726 4.22 -34.80 -34.66
C LEU A 726 4.48 -34.41 -36.11
N THR A 727 4.40 -35.38 -37.02
CA THR A 727 4.26 -35.12 -38.46
C THR A 727 2.82 -35.33 -38.91
N MET A 728 2.48 -34.78 -40.08
CA MET A 728 1.15 -35.01 -40.66
C MET A 728 0.93 -36.50 -40.97
N GLU A 729 1.98 -37.19 -41.42
CA GLU A 729 1.93 -38.61 -41.74
C GLU A 729 1.67 -39.45 -40.48
N ASP A 730 2.30 -39.11 -39.34
CA ASP A 730 2.12 -39.85 -38.08
C ASP A 730 0.67 -39.80 -37.58
N VAL A 731 0.00 -38.66 -37.72
CA VAL A 731 -1.39 -38.48 -37.28
C VAL A 731 -2.37 -39.22 -38.21
N VAL A 732 -2.14 -39.15 -39.52
CA VAL A 732 -2.95 -39.87 -40.52
C VAL A 732 -2.86 -41.39 -40.29
N ILE A 733 -1.66 -41.91 -40.03
CA ILE A 733 -1.44 -43.35 -39.82
C ILE A 733 -2.01 -43.83 -38.48
N ARG A 734 -1.79 -43.09 -37.39
CA ARG A 734 -2.19 -43.52 -36.05
C ARG A 734 -3.69 -43.34 -35.77
N LEU A 735 -4.31 -42.26 -36.25
CA LEU A 735 -5.74 -42.01 -36.06
C LEU A 735 -6.61 -42.55 -37.19
N ASN A 736 -6.01 -43.02 -38.28
CA ASN A 736 -6.71 -43.45 -39.50
C ASN A 736 -7.67 -42.36 -40.04
N TRP A 737 -7.20 -41.12 -40.02
CA TRP A 737 -7.98 -39.95 -40.46
C TRP A 737 -7.61 -39.51 -41.86
N THR A 738 -8.54 -38.84 -42.53
CA THR A 738 -8.25 -38.19 -43.81
C THR A 738 -7.28 -37.03 -43.62
N GLU A 739 -6.42 -36.81 -44.62
CA GLU A 739 -5.42 -35.74 -44.62
C GLU A 739 -6.06 -34.35 -44.38
N GLU A 740 -7.24 -34.10 -44.95
CA GLU A 740 -8.00 -32.86 -44.75
C GLU A 740 -8.49 -32.68 -43.30
N ARG A 741 -8.95 -33.75 -42.65
CA ARG A 741 -9.40 -33.72 -41.25
C ARG A 741 -8.24 -33.40 -40.31
N VAL A 742 -7.09 -34.04 -40.53
CA VAL A 742 -5.84 -33.80 -39.78
C VAL A 742 -5.37 -32.36 -39.98
N ARG A 743 -5.38 -31.86 -41.22
CA ARG A 743 -5.00 -30.48 -41.53
C ARG A 743 -5.87 -29.46 -40.81
N ASN A 744 -7.19 -29.67 -40.79
CA ASN A 744 -8.13 -28.77 -40.13
C ASN A 744 -7.92 -28.74 -38.61
N ALA A 745 -7.74 -29.90 -37.98
CA ALA A 745 -7.50 -30.00 -36.55
C ALA A 745 -6.13 -29.40 -36.14
N LEU A 746 -5.06 -29.64 -36.92
CA LEU A 746 -3.76 -29.01 -36.69
C LEU A 746 -3.79 -27.50 -36.90
N ASN A 747 -4.50 -27.01 -37.91
CA ASN A 747 -4.68 -25.58 -38.14
C ASN A 747 -5.41 -24.88 -36.99
N LEU A 748 -6.41 -25.53 -36.38
CA LEU A 748 -7.07 -25.02 -35.18
C LEU A 748 -6.10 -24.91 -34.00
N LEU A 749 -5.25 -25.92 -33.80
CA LEU A 749 -4.22 -25.92 -32.75
C LEU A 749 -3.14 -24.85 -32.99
N ILE A 750 -2.79 -24.55 -34.24
CA ILE A 750 -1.86 -23.46 -34.61
C ILE A 750 -2.52 -22.10 -34.39
N THR A 751 -3.77 -21.94 -34.81
CA THR A 751 -4.52 -20.68 -34.67
C THR A 751 -4.70 -20.29 -33.20
N ASN A 752 -4.88 -21.28 -32.33
CA ASN A 752 -5.00 -21.10 -30.89
C ASN A 752 -3.64 -21.00 -30.17
N GLY A 753 -2.51 -21.04 -30.89
CA GLY A 753 -1.17 -20.89 -30.33
C GLY A 753 -0.64 -22.10 -29.55
N VAL A 754 -1.36 -23.22 -29.59
CA VAL A 754 -1.02 -24.48 -28.90
C VAL A 754 0.07 -25.25 -29.65
N ALA A 755 0.09 -25.15 -30.99
CA ALA A 755 1.06 -25.81 -31.86
C ALA A 755 1.86 -24.80 -32.73
N LYS A 756 3.10 -25.14 -33.06
CA LYS A 756 3.96 -24.37 -33.98
C LYS A 756 4.38 -25.24 -35.17
N GLU A 757 4.20 -24.72 -36.38
CA GLU A 757 4.61 -25.38 -37.61
C GLU A 757 6.08 -25.07 -37.93
N GLN A 758 6.89 -26.10 -38.22
CA GLN A 758 8.24 -25.96 -38.76
C GLN A 758 8.31 -26.64 -40.12
N ARG A 759 8.47 -25.84 -41.17
CA ARG A 759 8.67 -26.32 -42.55
C ARG A 759 10.14 -26.57 -42.79
N SER A 760 10.49 -27.77 -43.24
CA SER A 760 11.84 -28.10 -43.69
C SER A 760 11.78 -28.51 -45.16
N TYR A 761 12.72 -28.01 -45.98
CA TYR A 761 12.77 -28.37 -47.40
C TYR A 761 13.23 -29.82 -47.66
N SER A 762 13.82 -30.48 -46.64
CA SER A 762 14.41 -31.83 -46.74
C SER A 762 13.72 -32.88 -45.86
N LYS A 763 12.79 -32.49 -44.98
CA LYS A 763 12.02 -33.38 -44.08
C LYS A 763 10.54 -33.01 -44.16
N SER A 764 9.62 -33.94 -43.91
CA SER A 764 8.18 -33.63 -43.86
C SER A 764 7.89 -32.56 -42.80
N THR A 765 6.79 -31.81 -42.99
CA THR A 765 6.38 -30.72 -42.10
C THR A 765 6.19 -31.24 -40.68
N GLN A 766 6.90 -30.64 -39.72
CA GLN A 766 6.84 -31.02 -38.31
C GLN A 766 6.04 -30.00 -37.51
N TYR A 767 5.19 -30.50 -36.62
CA TYR A 767 4.38 -29.72 -35.69
C TYR A 767 4.92 -29.92 -34.27
N PHE A 768 5.18 -28.82 -33.58
CA PHE A 768 5.72 -28.80 -32.22
C PHE A 768 4.67 -28.27 -31.25
N PHE A 769 4.57 -28.91 -30.08
CA PHE A 769 3.62 -28.58 -29.01
C PHE A 769 4.40 -28.14 -27.77
N PRO A 770 4.69 -26.83 -27.61
CA PRO A 770 5.62 -26.36 -26.58
C PRO A 770 5.16 -26.63 -25.14
N GLY A 771 3.84 -26.72 -24.90
CA GLY A 771 3.27 -27.07 -23.60
C GLY A 771 3.42 -28.54 -23.19
N LEU A 772 3.81 -29.41 -24.14
CA LEU A 772 4.00 -30.85 -23.93
C LEU A 772 5.49 -31.27 -23.96
N ILE A 773 6.40 -30.33 -24.28
CA ILE A 773 7.84 -30.58 -24.26
C ILE A 773 8.32 -30.37 -22.83
N GLY A 774 8.59 -31.46 -22.10
CA GLY A 774 9.16 -31.42 -20.76
C GLY A 774 10.47 -30.63 -20.76
N GLY A 775 10.64 -29.74 -19.79
CA GLY A 775 11.77 -28.84 -19.68
C GLY A 775 13.11 -29.55 -19.42
N LYS A 776 13.68 -30.22 -20.42
CA LYS A 776 15.11 -30.53 -20.47
C LYS A 776 15.81 -29.46 -21.30
N LYS A 777 16.20 -28.38 -20.63
CA LYS A 777 17.30 -27.52 -21.07
C LYS A 777 18.38 -27.51 -20.01
#